data_AF-A0A1I5DGG4-F1
#
_entry.id   AF-A0A1I5DGG4-F1
#
_cell.length_a   1.000
_cell.length_b   1.000
_cell.length_c   1.000
_cell.angle_alpha   90.00
_cell.angle_beta   90.00
_cell.angle_gamma   90.00
#
_symmetry.space_group_name_H-M   'P 1'
#
loop_
_entity.id
_entity.type
_entity.pdbx_description
1 polymer ?
#
loop_
_entity_poly.entity_id
_entity_poly.type
_entity_poly.pdbx_seq_one_letter_code
_entity_poly.pdbx_strand_id
1 'polypeptide(L)'
;MEQSSEEFFHDFRQELLASAEANGSFQLSEFMETVANELIETGFVEGFELCDFKAPRGMRVDGYWFNDDGVLDLFIADFDSRGELASLIRTDVVATFKRVTNFFEASTNKGLAGELEVTSPGYGLARQIADRRGSIRQLNLVLFSERALSEKIQAVPDTEVAGVPTSHHIWDISRLHRQRSSRGHKEPLDLDFEQMFGKGISCLPAHLGAEAYKSYLMVMPAEVLAALYEKFGARLLEQNVRTFLQARGNVNQGIRATILNEPGMFFAYNNGVTATAQSIETRTTDAGLAITRMLDLQIVNGGQTTASLFHTRKRDRADLSQIFVQMKLSVIDSQQSETVVPRISEYANTQNRVNAADFFSNHPFHVRMEGFSRRIWAPAQKGAQRETKWFYERARGQYADAQSKLTLGEQRRFKVEHPKSQMFTKTDLAKFENVWDDHPRWVNLGSQKNFARYATRIGSEWEKSSDGFNEFYFKRAVARGLIFRATERIVSAQPWYNGGYRANIVAYTLSMLSELAKRRKACVDFPGIWNAQGVNAVLESSIAVVSGVVNEDIIRPPAGISNISEWCKREACWTRIQTRIEDVEKLLPPEFYDQLLSIDDQAAEVRSAKQTQKVDNGIEAQRHVLAVPAGEWARLHQALIEKELLTPKESGVLRIAMQIPAKLPTEKQCAILLDVLGRARAEGIVVER
;
A
#
# COMPACT_ATOMS: atom_id res chain seq x y z
N MET A 1 -5.70 -7.24 13.46
CA MET A 1 -6.38 -6.29 14.35
C MET A 1 -7.61 -5.83 13.61
N GLU A 2 -8.78 -5.96 14.23
CA GLU A 2 -9.96 -5.21 13.77
C GLU A 2 -9.63 -3.72 13.92
N GLN A 3 -9.88 -2.94 12.88
CA GLN A 3 -9.67 -1.49 12.86
C GLN A 3 -10.58 -0.84 13.91
N SER A 4 -10.10 0.17 14.66
CA SER A 4 -10.98 0.89 15.60
C SER A 4 -12.00 1.74 14.84
N SER A 5 -13.12 2.12 15.48
CA SER A 5 -14.09 3.01 14.84
C SER A 5 -13.54 4.43 14.65
N GLU A 6 -12.62 4.90 15.50
CA GLU A 6 -11.94 6.18 15.28
C GLU A 6 -10.94 6.11 14.13
N GLU A 7 -10.18 5.01 14.01
CA GLU A 7 -9.26 4.78 12.88
C GLU A 7 -10.04 4.70 11.57
N PHE A 8 -11.16 3.97 11.55
CA PHE A 8 -12.04 3.89 10.40
C PHE A 8 -12.63 5.26 10.02
N PHE A 9 -13.11 6.03 11.00
CA PHE A 9 -13.61 7.38 10.76
C PHE A 9 -12.55 8.28 10.14
N HIS A 10 -11.34 8.26 10.69
CA HIS A 10 -10.21 9.03 10.19
C HIS A 10 -9.90 8.65 8.73
N ASP A 11 -9.76 7.36 8.43
CA ASP A 11 -9.46 6.88 7.08
C ASP A 11 -10.59 7.23 6.09
N PHE A 12 -11.85 7.03 6.48
CA PHE A 12 -13.02 7.40 5.68
C PHE A 12 -13.05 8.90 5.37
N ARG A 13 -12.72 9.75 6.36
CA ARG A 13 -12.62 11.20 6.18
C ARG A 13 -11.50 11.58 5.21
N GLN A 14 -10.33 10.95 5.30
CA GLN A 14 -9.24 11.23 4.35
C GLN A 14 -9.59 10.79 2.93
N GLU A 15 -10.26 9.64 2.77
CA GLU A 15 -10.77 9.17 1.47
C GLU A 15 -11.76 10.18 0.87
N LEU A 16 -12.69 10.68 1.68
CA LEU A 16 -13.67 11.68 1.29
C LEU A 16 -13.01 12.98 0.83
N LEU A 17 -12.08 13.53 1.64
CA LEU A 17 -11.36 14.75 1.31
C LEU A 17 -10.52 14.59 0.03
N ALA A 18 -9.89 13.44 -0.15
CA ALA A 18 -9.11 13.14 -1.34
C ALA A 18 -9.99 13.09 -2.59
N SER A 19 -11.18 12.50 -2.48
CA SER A 19 -12.12 12.38 -3.59
C SER A 19 -12.74 13.73 -3.96
N ALA A 20 -13.15 14.53 -2.97
CA ALA A 20 -13.68 15.87 -3.18
C ALA A 20 -12.67 16.80 -3.88
N GLU A 21 -11.40 16.79 -3.46
CA GLU A 21 -10.35 17.58 -4.12
C GLU A 21 -10.05 17.07 -5.55
N ALA A 22 -10.04 15.76 -5.76
CA ALA A 22 -9.80 15.15 -7.08
C ALA A 22 -10.91 15.46 -8.10
N ASN A 23 -12.14 15.57 -7.63
CA ASN A 23 -13.34 15.82 -8.44
C ASN A 23 -13.69 17.32 -8.53
N GLY A 24 -13.14 18.15 -7.64
CA GLY A 24 -13.55 19.55 -7.51
C GLY A 24 -14.99 19.70 -7.00
N SER A 25 -15.49 18.71 -6.25
CA SER A 25 -16.85 18.62 -5.73
C SER A 25 -16.94 19.18 -4.31
N PHE A 26 -18.15 19.52 -3.87
CA PHE A 26 -18.41 19.86 -2.48
C PHE A 26 -18.33 18.59 -1.61
N GLN A 27 -17.74 18.71 -0.42
CA GLN A 27 -17.53 17.56 0.48
C GLN A 27 -18.84 16.85 0.86
N LEU A 28 -19.94 17.61 1.02
CA LEU A 28 -21.26 17.04 1.31
C LEU A 28 -21.76 16.15 0.16
N SER A 29 -21.62 16.62 -1.09
CA SER A 29 -22.04 15.86 -2.28
C SER A 29 -21.22 14.58 -2.42
N GLU A 30 -19.90 14.68 -2.25
CA GLU A 30 -19.01 13.52 -2.27
C GLU A 30 -19.33 12.52 -1.15
N PHE A 31 -19.73 13.00 0.03
CA PHE A 31 -20.12 12.15 1.16
C PHE A 31 -21.39 11.37 0.84
N MET A 32 -22.40 12.06 0.30
CA MET A 32 -23.65 11.43 -0.11
C MET A 32 -23.43 10.38 -1.18
N GLU A 33 -22.68 10.71 -2.24
CA GLU A 33 -22.40 9.78 -3.34
C GLU A 33 -21.54 8.59 -2.88
N THR A 34 -20.51 8.81 -2.07
CA THR A 34 -19.64 7.73 -1.57
C THR A 34 -20.45 6.71 -0.77
N VAL A 35 -21.28 7.18 0.17
CA VAL A 35 -22.11 6.29 1.00
C VAL A 35 -23.20 5.65 0.15
N ALA A 36 -23.88 6.40 -0.71
CA ALA A 36 -24.94 5.86 -1.56
C ALA A 36 -24.44 4.77 -2.51
N ASN A 37 -23.30 4.99 -3.19
CA ASN A 37 -22.71 3.99 -4.08
C ASN A 37 -22.36 2.70 -3.35
N GLU A 38 -21.82 2.80 -2.12
CA GLU A 38 -21.56 1.62 -1.29
C GLU A 38 -22.85 0.84 -0.98
N LEU A 39 -23.95 1.55 -0.69
CA LEU A 39 -25.25 0.91 -0.45
C LEU A 39 -25.87 0.29 -1.71
N ILE A 40 -25.72 0.93 -2.87
CA ILE A 40 -26.16 0.38 -4.17
C ILE A 40 -25.43 -0.93 -4.45
N GLU A 41 -24.11 -0.98 -4.27
CA GLU A 41 -23.32 -2.20 -4.47
C GLU A 41 -23.73 -3.34 -3.53
N THR A 42 -24.29 -3.02 -2.36
CA THR A 42 -24.77 -4.03 -1.41
C THR A 42 -26.20 -4.47 -1.68
N GLY A 43 -26.89 -3.80 -2.61
CA GLY A 43 -28.31 -3.98 -2.88
C GLY A 43 -29.23 -3.45 -1.77
N PHE A 44 -28.73 -2.61 -0.87
CA PHE A 44 -29.56 -2.00 0.18
C PHE A 44 -30.47 -0.90 -0.39
N VAL A 45 -29.98 -0.15 -1.38
CA VAL A 45 -30.78 0.78 -2.19
C VAL A 45 -30.59 0.44 -3.67
N GLU A 46 -31.60 0.69 -4.50
CA GLU A 46 -31.54 0.40 -5.93
C GLU A 46 -30.79 1.47 -6.74
N GLY A 47 -30.78 2.71 -6.25
CA GLY A 47 -30.13 3.84 -6.90
C GLY A 47 -30.10 5.07 -6.01
N PHE A 48 -29.52 6.15 -6.55
CA PHE A 48 -29.37 7.43 -5.86
C PHE A 48 -29.23 8.56 -6.87
N GLU A 49 -30.02 9.62 -6.70
CA GLU A 49 -29.86 10.90 -7.38
C GLU A 49 -29.62 12.02 -6.36
N LEU A 50 -28.57 12.81 -6.57
CA LEU A 50 -28.23 13.93 -5.72
C LEU A 50 -29.27 15.05 -5.85
N CYS A 51 -29.75 15.58 -4.74
CA CYS A 51 -30.70 16.69 -4.70
C CYS A 51 -30.41 17.57 -3.49
N ASP A 52 -29.58 18.60 -3.69
CA ASP A 52 -29.28 19.56 -2.61
C ASP A 52 -30.42 20.57 -2.46
N PHE A 53 -31.31 20.30 -1.50
CA PHE A 53 -32.37 21.23 -1.13
C PHE A 53 -32.36 21.51 0.37
N LYS A 54 -32.23 22.80 0.72
CA LYS A 54 -32.30 23.28 2.10
C LYS A 54 -33.14 24.56 2.17
N ALA A 55 -34.31 24.47 2.80
CA ALA A 55 -35.16 25.63 3.03
C ALA A 55 -34.59 26.52 4.16
N PRO A 56 -34.90 27.82 4.18
CA PRO A 56 -34.51 28.72 5.27
C PRO A 56 -34.93 28.24 6.66
N ARG A 57 -36.04 27.48 6.75
CA ARG A 57 -36.47 26.81 7.99
C ARG A 57 -37.07 25.44 7.70
N GLY A 58 -36.63 24.45 8.48
CA GLY A 58 -37.39 23.23 8.78
C GLY A 58 -37.50 22.15 7.70
N MET A 59 -37.02 22.36 6.47
CA MET A 59 -37.04 21.36 5.39
C MET A 59 -35.66 21.18 4.78
N ARG A 60 -35.28 19.91 4.55
CA ARG A 60 -34.04 19.53 3.87
C ARG A 60 -34.18 18.14 3.26
N VAL A 61 -33.62 17.96 2.07
CA VAL A 61 -33.35 16.66 1.44
C VAL A 61 -32.02 16.80 0.70
N ASP A 62 -31.20 15.75 0.70
CA ASP A 62 -29.87 15.75 0.07
C ASP A 62 -29.79 14.77 -1.12
N GLY A 63 -30.77 13.88 -1.28
CA GLY A 63 -30.89 12.99 -2.43
C GLY A 63 -32.20 12.20 -2.42
N TYR A 64 -32.49 11.51 -3.51
CA TYR A 64 -33.68 10.67 -3.63
C TYR A 64 -33.48 9.50 -4.60
N TRP A 65 -34.39 8.52 -4.55
CA TRP A 65 -34.54 7.51 -5.59
C TRP A 65 -35.98 7.03 -5.67
N PHE A 66 -36.49 6.84 -6.90
CA PHE A 66 -37.79 6.22 -7.13
C PHE A 66 -37.57 4.80 -7.66
N ASN A 67 -38.14 3.82 -6.97
CA ASN A 67 -38.13 2.43 -7.41
C ASN A 67 -39.37 2.11 -8.28
N ASP A 68 -39.30 1.02 -9.04
CA ASP A 68 -40.38 0.61 -9.96
C ASP A 68 -41.62 0.04 -9.26
N ASP A 69 -41.52 -0.37 -7.99
CA ASP A 69 -42.60 -0.94 -7.16
C ASP A 69 -43.41 0.11 -6.37
N GLY A 70 -43.12 1.40 -6.55
CA GLY A 70 -43.78 2.50 -5.86
C GLY A 70 -43.16 2.84 -4.50
N VAL A 71 -41.89 2.51 -4.29
CA VAL A 71 -41.08 2.93 -3.13
C VAL A 71 -40.33 4.22 -3.47
N LEU A 72 -40.36 5.17 -2.54
CA LEU A 72 -39.55 6.39 -2.61
C LEU A 72 -38.52 6.38 -1.48
N ASP A 73 -37.23 6.43 -1.84
CA ASP A 73 -36.14 6.66 -0.90
C ASP A 73 -35.81 8.16 -0.85
N LEU A 74 -35.82 8.77 0.33
CA LEU A 74 -35.34 10.13 0.56
C LEU A 74 -34.12 10.09 1.49
N PHE A 75 -33.03 10.70 1.02
CA PHE A 75 -31.76 10.70 1.71
C PHE A 75 -31.48 12.06 2.36
N ILE A 76 -30.92 12.04 3.57
CA ILE A 76 -30.52 13.24 4.30
C ILE A 76 -29.19 13.00 5.03
N ALA A 77 -28.30 13.98 5.03
CA ALA A 77 -27.00 13.90 5.69
C ALA A 77 -26.93 14.68 7.01
N ASP A 78 -26.35 14.03 8.02
CA ASP A 78 -25.68 14.66 9.16
C ASP A 78 -24.17 14.73 8.88
N PHE A 79 -23.75 15.86 8.32
CA PHE A 79 -22.39 16.11 7.88
C PHE A 79 -21.99 17.55 8.22
N ASP A 80 -20.82 17.71 8.84
CA ASP A 80 -20.24 18.99 9.28
C ASP A 80 -18.70 19.01 9.13
N SER A 81 -18.13 18.08 8.35
CA SER A 81 -16.68 17.95 8.14
C SER A 81 -15.88 17.83 9.43
N ARG A 82 -16.39 17.03 10.38
CA ARG A 82 -15.82 16.91 11.73
C ARG A 82 -14.39 16.36 11.70
N GLY A 83 -13.54 16.87 12.59
CA GLY A 83 -12.16 16.39 12.75
C GLY A 83 -12.02 15.13 13.58
N GLU A 84 -13.01 14.84 14.43
CA GLU A 84 -13.02 13.72 15.38
C GLU A 84 -14.39 13.02 15.39
N LEU A 85 -14.39 11.72 15.71
CA LEU A 85 -15.60 10.92 15.75
C LEU A 85 -16.48 11.36 16.92
N ALA A 86 -17.64 11.94 16.62
CA ALA A 86 -18.63 12.34 17.61
C ALA A 86 -19.79 11.33 17.71
N SER A 87 -20.57 11.42 18.79
CA SER A 87 -21.75 10.59 18.99
C SER A 87 -23.01 11.22 18.38
N LEU A 88 -23.80 10.41 17.67
CA LEU A 88 -25.14 10.74 17.16
C LEU A 88 -26.19 10.35 18.18
N ILE A 89 -26.86 11.37 18.75
CA ILE A 89 -27.87 11.22 19.80
C ILE A 89 -29.30 11.27 19.24
N ARG A 90 -30.26 10.74 20.01
CA ARG A 90 -31.65 10.55 19.57
C ARG A 90 -32.34 11.86 19.16
N THR A 91 -32.06 12.95 19.87
CA THR A 91 -32.63 14.27 19.57
C THR A 91 -32.25 14.75 18.18
N ASP A 92 -31.01 14.51 17.77
CA ASP A 92 -30.49 14.94 16.48
C ASP A 92 -31.06 14.08 15.36
N VAL A 93 -31.14 12.76 15.56
CA VAL A 93 -31.78 11.83 14.61
C VAL A 93 -33.23 12.26 14.33
N VAL A 94 -34.01 12.49 15.38
CA VAL A 94 -35.41 12.92 15.26
C VAL A 94 -35.52 14.28 14.57
N ALA A 95 -34.65 15.23 14.92
CA ALA A 95 -34.63 16.55 14.29
C ALA A 95 -34.27 16.49 12.81
N THR A 96 -33.35 15.60 12.42
CA THR A 96 -32.94 15.40 11.03
C THR A 96 -34.04 14.74 10.22
N PHE A 97 -34.61 13.62 10.68
CA PHE A 97 -35.74 12.99 9.97
C PHE A 97 -36.93 13.93 9.83
N LYS A 98 -37.25 14.71 10.86
CA LYS A 98 -38.32 15.72 10.78
C LYS A 98 -38.13 16.71 9.62
N ARG A 99 -36.89 17.05 9.24
CA ARG A 99 -36.63 17.97 8.12
C ARG A 99 -36.99 17.36 6.77
N VAL A 100 -36.66 16.09 6.54
CA VAL A 100 -36.99 15.40 5.29
C VAL A 100 -38.47 15.01 5.25
N THR A 101 -39.06 14.65 6.40
CA THR A 101 -40.51 14.45 6.55
C THR A 101 -41.28 15.72 6.16
N ASN A 102 -40.89 16.88 6.69
CA ASN A 102 -41.56 18.15 6.36
C ASN A 102 -41.47 18.48 4.86
N PHE A 103 -40.34 18.14 4.20
CA PHE A 103 -40.17 18.33 2.77
C PHE A 103 -41.15 17.45 1.97
N PHE A 104 -41.25 16.17 2.32
CA PHE A 104 -42.19 15.24 1.68
C PHE A 104 -43.64 15.70 1.88
N GLU A 105 -44.05 16.05 3.11
CA GLU A 105 -45.41 16.54 3.39
C GLU A 105 -45.74 17.83 2.62
N ALA A 106 -44.80 18.76 2.52
CA ALA A 106 -45.00 20.00 1.78
C ALA A 106 -45.12 19.75 0.27
N SER A 107 -44.34 18.81 -0.27
CA SER A 107 -44.41 18.40 -1.67
C SER A 107 -45.74 17.73 -2.00
N THR A 108 -46.24 16.87 -1.12
CA THR A 108 -47.49 16.10 -1.34
C THR A 108 -48.75 16.93 -1.13
N ASN A 109 -48.79 17.76 -0.08
CA ASN A 109 -50.04 18.37 0.41
C ASN A 109 -50.09 19.90 0.31
N LYS A 110 -48.95 20.59 0.21
CA LYS A 110 -48.89 22.05 0.31
C LYS A 110 -48.50 22.74 -1.00
N GLY A 111 -48.29 21.98 -2.07
CA GLY A 111 -47.95 22.54 -3.38
C GLY A 111 -46.56 23.17 -3.45
N LEU A 112 -45.59 22.64 -2.68
CA LEU A 112 -44.22 23.18 -2.59
C LEU A 112 -43.58 23.46 -3.96
N ALA A 113 -43.82 22.60 -4.97
CA ALA A 113 -43.28 22.79 -6.31
C ALA A 113 -43.68 24.15 -6.96
N GLY A 114 -44.85 24.70 -6.60
CA GLY A 114 -45.29 26.02 -7.09
C GLY A 114 -44.59 27.19 -6.41
N GLU A 115 -43.96 26.98 -5.25
CA GLU A 115 -43.25 28.00 -4.47
C GLU A 115 -41.75 28.03 -4.79
N LEU A 116 -41.22 26.98 -5.42
CA LEU A 116 -39.80 26.83 -5.74
C LEU A 116 -39.45 27.35 -7.14
N GLU A 117 -38.23 27.86 -7.29
CA GLU A 117 -37.69 28.24 -8.60
C GLU A 117 -37.47 27.00 -9.47
N VAL A 118 -37.88 27.05 -10.74
CA VAL A 118 -37.87 25.91 -11.68
C VAL A 118 -36.45 25.33 -11.91
N THR A 119 -35.42 26.16 -11.72
CA THR A 119 -34.00 25.79 -11.86
C THR A 119 -33.42 25.17 -10.59
N SER A 120 -34.14 25.20 -9.46
CA SER A 120 -33.67 24.65 -8.19
C SER A 120 -33.75 23.11 -8.17
N PRO A 121 -32.76 22.40 -7.61
CA PRO A 121 -32.79 20.94 -7.49
C PRO A 121 -34.06 20.43 -6.78
N GLY A 122 -34.50 21.13 -5.74
CA GLY A 122 -35.71 20.79 -4.98
C GLY A 122 -37.02 20.89 -5.78
N TYR A 123 -37.09 21.74 -6.81
CA TYR A 123 -38.30 21.88 -7.64
C TYR A 123 -38.62 20.58 -8.39
N GLY A 124 -37.61 19.99 -9.02
CA GLY A 124 -37.77 18.75 -9.79
C GLY A 124 -38.32 17.62 -8.94
N LEU A 125 -37.70 17.39 -7.78
CA LEU A 125 -38.14 16.37 -6.83
C LEU A 125 -39.53 16.66 -6.25
N ALA A 126 -39.79 17.89 -5.79
CA ALA A 126 -41.09 18.25 -5.23
C ALA A 126 -42.24 18.05 -6.24
N ARG A 127 -41.99 18.36 -7.52
CA ARG A 127 -42.96 18.13 -8.60
C ARG A 127 -43.17 16.64 -8.87
N GLN A 128 -42.10 15.84 -8.93
CA GLN A 128 -42.21 14.39 -9.11
C GLN A 128 -43.00 13.73 -7.97
N ILE A 129 -42.79 14.15 -6.71
CA ILE A 129 -43.55 13.66 -5.57
C ILE A 129 -45.04 14.02 -5.71
N ALA A 130 -45.36 15.26 -6.08
CA ALA A 130 -46.74 15.71 -6.27
C ALA A 130 -47.45 14.93 -7.39
N ASP A 131 -46.78 14.75 -8.54
CA ASP A 131 -47.30 14.05 -9.72
C ASP A 131 -47.49 12.55 -9.45
N ARG A 132 -46.61 11.93 -8.65
CA ARG A 132 -46.60 10.49 -8.34
C ARG A 132 -47.24 10.14 -6.99
N ARG A 133 -47.87 11.08 -6.30
CA ARG A 133 -48.42 10.86 -4.94
C ARG A 133 -49.34 9.63 -4.82
N GLY A 134 -50.11 9.32 -5.87
CA GLY A 134 -51.04 8.19 -5.89
C GLY A 134 -50.39 6.83 -6.16
N SER A 135 -49.13 6.81 -6.60
CA SER A 135 -48.35 5.59 -6.86
C SER A 135 -47.30 5.29 -5.79
N ILE A 136 -46.99 6.24 -4.90
CA ILE A 136 -46.06 6.02 -3.78
C ILE A 136 -46.77 5.19 -2.71
N ARG A 137 -46.35 3.94 -2.54
CA ARG A 137 -46.91 2.96 -1.59
C ARG A 137 -46.10 2.85 -0.30
N GLN A 138 -44.82 3.21 -0.36
CA GLN A 138 -43.88 3.13 0.75
C GLN A 138 -42.87 4.28 0.66
N LEU A 139 -42.53 4.87 1.80
CA LEU A 139 -41.49 5.88 1.94
C LEU A 139 -40.35 5.34 2.81
N ASN A 140 -39.11 5.47 2.36
CA ASN A 140 -37.94 5.17 3.17
C ASN A 140 -37.17 6.46 3.41
N LEU A 141 -36.95 6.80 4.69
CA LEU A 141 -36.11 7.92 5.09
C LEU A 141 -34.74 7.40 5.51
N VAL A 142 -33.71 7.77 4.77
CA VAL A 142 -32.35 7.26 4.96
C VAL A 142 -31.43 8.39 5.43
N LEU A 143 -30.90 8.26 6.65
CA LEU A 143 -29.94 9.18 7.26
C LEU A 143 -28.52 8.67 7.07
N PHE A 144 -27.68 9.44 6.41
CA PHE A 144 -26.22 9.25 6.38
C PHE A 144 -25.55 10.13 7.43
N SER A 145 -24.71 9.57 8.30
CA SER A 145 -24.11 10.29 9.42
C SER A 145 -22.62 10.02 9.53
N GLU A 146 -21.82 11.09 9.60
CA GLU A 146 -20.38 11.01 9.91
C GLU A 146 -20.09 10.81 11.43
N ARG A 147 -21.13 10.73 12.26
CA ARG A 147 -21.06 10.42 13.70
C ARG A 147 -21.40 8.95 13.95
N ALA A 148 -20.95 8.41 15.09
CA ALA A 148 -21.30 7.06 15.55
C ALA A 148 -22.61 7.06 16.35
N LEU A 149 -23.54 6.17 16.01
CA LEU A 149 -24.84 6.05 16.67
C LEU A 149 -24.67 5.66 18.14
N SER A 150 -25.32 6.41 19.03
CA SER A 150 -25.31 6.09 20.46
C SER A 150 -25.99 4.74 20.75
N GLU A 151 -25.36 3.91 21.59
CA GLU A 151 -25.90 2.62 22.05
C GLU A 151 -27.29 2.70 22.71
N LYS A 152 -27.70 3.91 23.13
CA LYS A 152 -29.02 4.18 23.72
C LYS A 152 -30.17 4.16 22.70
N ILE A 153 -29.86 4.07 21.40
CA ILE A 153 -30.84 4.03 20.31
C ILE A 153 -30.94 2.59 19.82
N GLN A 154 -31.99 1.87 20.25
CA GLN A 154 -32.20 0.47 19.89
C GLN A 154 -32.96 0.27 18.57
N ALA A 155 -33.90 1.18 18.25
CA ALA A 155 -34.64 1.19 17.00
C ALA A 155 -35.30 2.56 16.78
N VAL A 156 -35.51 2.94 15.52
CA VAL A 156 -36.42 4.02 15.12
C VAL A 156 -37.69 3.35 14.60
N PRO A 157 -38.88 3.63 15.19
CA PRO A 157 -40.10 2.97 14.77
C PRO A 157 -40.52 3.40 13.36
N ASP A 158 -41.20 2.49 12.66
CA ASP A 158 -41.94 2.85 11.46
C ASP A 158 -43.07 3.81 11.81
N THR A 159 -43.37 4.71 10.88
CA THR A 159 -44.38 5.76 11.04
C THR A 159 -45.24 5.86 9.78
N GLU A 160 -46.18 6.79 9.78
CA GLU A 160 -46.96 7.12 8.59
C GLU A 160 -46.81 8.63 8.33
N VAL A 161 -46.46 8.99 7.09
CA VAL A 161 -46.27 10.39 6.68
C VAL A 161 -47.19 10.67 5.50
N ALA A 162 -48.10 11.64 5.66
CA ALA A 162 -49.07 12.02 4.62
C ALA A 162 -49.88 10.84 4.04
N GLY A 163 -50.20 9.83 4.86
CA GLY A 163 -50.95 8.64 4.42
C GLY A 163 -50.09 7.51 3.84
N VAL A 164 -48.76 7.65 3.83
CA VAL A 164 -47.83 6.66 3.28
C VAL A 164 -47.04 5.99 4.42
N PRO A 165 -47.03 4.64 4.50
CA PRO A 165 -46.17 3.90 5.42
C PRO A 165 -44.69 4.28 5.24
N THR A 166 -44.00 4.59 6.34
CA THR A 166 -42.67 5.20 6.33
C THR A 166 -41.69 4.46 7.23
N SER A 167 -40.59 3.97 6.65
CA SER A 167 -39.49 3.33 7.37
C SER A 167 -38.28 4.25 7.52
N HIS A 168 -37.52 4.07 8.60
CA HIS A 168 -36.36 4.91 8.93
C HIS A 168 -35.07 4.08 8.98
N HIS A 169 -34.06 4.51 8.24
CA HIS A 169 -32.77 3.84 8.17
C HIS A 169 -31.64 4.80 8.54
N ILE A 170 -30.76 4.37 9.43
CA ILE A 170 -29.57 5.15 9.82
C ILE A 170 -28.32 4.40 9.37
N TRP A 171 -27.49 5.08 8.60
CA TRP A 171 -26.15 4.68 8.21
C TRP A 171 -25.15 5.63 8.87
N ASP A 172 -24.70 5.21 10.04
CA ASP A 172 -23.67 5.86 10.82
C ASP A 172 -22.30 5.23 10.54
N ILE A 173 -21.22 5.89 10.99
CA ILE A 173 -19.85 5.40 10.79
C ILE A 173 -19.65 3.98 11.34
N SER A 174 -20.23 3.66 12.49
CA SER A 174 -20.09 2.32 13.09
C SER A 174 -20.73 1.24 12.22
N ARG A 175 -21.86 1.53 11.57
CA ARG A 175 -22.53 0.58 10.67
C ARG A 175 -21.78 0.43 9.34
N LEU A 176 -21.26 1.52 8.78
CA LEU A 176 -20.41 1.47 7.58
C LEU A 176 -19.12 0.68 7.83
N HIS A 177 -18.51 0.86 9.00
CA HIS A 177 -17.35 0.07 9.41
C HIS A 177 -17.65 -1.43 9.40
N ARG A 178 -18.73 -1.87 10.07
CA ARG A 178 -19.15 -3.28 10.09
C ARG A 178 -19.38 -3.85 8.68
N GLN A 179 -19.96 -3.05 7.78
CA GLN A 179 -20.21 -3.45 6.40
C GLN A 179 -18.90 -3.69 5.63
N ARG A 180 -17.94 -2.76 5.70
CA ARG A 180 -16.64 -2.90 5.03
C ARG A 180 -15.81 -4.06 5.59
N SER A 181 -15.85 -4.31 6.90
CA SER A 181 -15.14 -5.44 7.51
C SER A 181 -15.65 -6.81 7.02
N SER A 182 -16.92 -6.91 6.62
CA SER A 182 -17.54 -8.18 6.17
C SER A 182 -17.18 -8.60 4.74
N ARG A 183 -16.73 -7.68 3.88
CA ARG A 183 -16.39 -7.91 2.45
C ARG A 183 -14.99 -8.53 2.20
N GLY A 184 -14.23 -8.89 3.24
CA GLY A 184 -12.79 -9.19 3.15
C GLY A 184 -12.32 -10.54 2.57
N HIS A 185 -13.18 -11.41 2.00
CA HIS A 185 -12.75 -12.73 1.49
C HIS A 185 -12.68 -12.75 -0.05
N LYS A 186 -11.47 -12.97 -0.62
CA LYS A 186 -11.20 -12.99 -2.07
C LYS A 186 -11.78 -14.24 -2.75
N GLU A 187 -12.38 -14.09 -3.93
CA GLU A 187 -12.83 -15.21 -4.76
C GLU A 187 -11.68 -15.84 -5.59
N PRO A 188 -11.53 -17.18 -5.62
CA PRO A 188 -10.51 -17.89 -6.39
C PRO A 188 -10.75 -17.82 -7.91
N LEU A 189 -9.68 -17.88 -8.72
CA LEU A 189 -9.79 -17.93 -10.18
C LEU A 189 -10.20 -19.34 -10.64
N ASP A 190 -11.27 -19.44 -11.42
CA ASP A 190 -11.76 -20.72 -11.92
C ASP A 190 -11.71 -20.76 -13.45
N LEU A 191 -10.85 -21.61 -14.01
CA LEU A 191 -10.53 -21.69 -15.43
C LEU A 191 -10.99 -23.03 -16.01
N ASP A 192 -12.17 -23.05 -16.61
CA ASP A 192 -12.65 -24.19 -17.40
C ASP A 192 -12.26 -24.03 -18.88
N PHE A 193 -11.26 -24.79 -19.34
CA PHE A 193 -10.75 -24.69 -20.71
C PHE A 193 -11.71 -25.26 -21.74
N GLU A 194 -12.54 -26.25 -21.39
CA GLU A 194 -13.54 -26.79 -22.31
C GLU A 194 -14.62 -25.76 -22.56
N GLN A 195 -15.10 -25.08 -21.51
CA GLN A 195 -16.08 -24.01 -21.65
C GLN A 195 -15.50 -22.78 -22.34
N MET A 196 -14.27 -22.39 -22.02
CA MET A 196 -13.66 -21.17 -22.53
C MET A 196 -13.10 -21.29 -23.95
N PHE A 197 -12.58 -22.47 -24.33
CA PHE A 197 -11.83 -22.66 -25.58
C PHE A 197 -12.24 -23.92 -26.36
N GLY A 198 -13.25 -24.66 -25.90
CA GLY A 198 -13.80 -25.84 -26.57
C GLY A 198 -12.98 -27.12 -26.40
N LYS A 199 -11.83 -27.07 -25.73
CA LYS A 199 -10.95 -28.23 -25.50
C LYS A 199 -9.99 -28.00 -24.33
N GLY A 200 -9.59 -29.10 -23.68
CA GLY A 200 -8.49 -29.09 -22.71
C GLY A 200 -7.12 -28.87 -23.36
N ILE A 201 -6.12 -28.55 -22.55
CA ILE A 201 -4.73 -28.34 -23.00
C ILE A 201 -3.88 -29.57 -22.68
N SER A 202 -3.25 -30.15 -23.70
CA SER A 202 -2.36 -31.30 -23.55
C SER A 202 -1.20 -31.02 -22.60
N CYS A 203 -0.91 -31.97 -21.72
CA CYS A 203 0.14 -31.87 -20.73
C CYS A 203 0.91 -33.19 -20.57
N LEU A 204 2.15 -33.08 -20.11
CA LEU A 204 3.00 -34.19 -19.74
C LEU A 204 3.22 -34.15 -18.23
N PRO A 205 2.82 -35.19 -17.48
CA PRO A 205 3.12 -35.27 -16.06
C PRO A 205 4.64 -35.36 -15.87
N ALA A 206 5.17 -34.48 -15.03
CA ALA A 206 6.58 -34.37 -14.68
C ALA A 206 6.78 -34.69 -13.18
N HIS A 207 6.16 -35.76 -12.70
CA HIS A 207 6.23 -36.25 -11.32
C HIS A 207 6.16 -37.78 -11.29
N LEU A 208 6.71 -38.42 -10.25
CA LEU A 208 6.73 -39.88 -10.06
C LEU A 208 6.01 -40.22 -8.74
N GLY A 209 4.90 -40.96 -8.81
CA GLY A 209 4.20 -41.51 -7.63
C GLY A 209 3.34 -40.51 -6.84
N ALA A 210 2.67 -41.02 -5.80
CA ALA A 210 1.66 -40.29 -5.02
C ALA A 210 2.21 -39.33 -3.95
N GLU A 211 3.50 -39.44 -3.60
CA GLU A 211 4.14 -38.62 -2.54
C GLU A 211 4.97 -37.42 -3.07
N ALA A 212 5.11 -37.29 -4.40
CA ALA A 212 5.79 -36.15 -5.02
C ALA A 212 4.78 -35.06 -5.42
N TYR A 213 5.18 -33.78 -5.32
CA TYR A 213 4.39 -32.65 -5.82
C TYR A 213 4.01 -32.87 -7.29
N LYS A 214 2.75 -32.56 -7.64
CA LYS A 214 2.27 -32.77 -9.02
C LYS A 214 2.72 -31.63 -9.91
N SER A 215 3.72 -31.89 -10.74
CA SER A 215 4.16 -30.99 -11.80
C SER A 215 3.77 -31.48 -13.18
N TYR A 216 3.54 -30.53 -14.09
CA TYR A 216 3.21 -30.76 -15.48
C TYR A 216 4.03 -29.85 -16.38
N LEU A 217 4.45 -30.40 -17.52
CA LEU A 217 4.99 -29.62 -18.63
C LEU A 217 3.92 -29.54 -19.71
N MET A 218 3.63 -28.35 -20.20
CA MET A 218 2.61 -28.17 -21.25
C MET A 218 3.07 -27.16 -22.29
N VAL A 219 2.47 -27.27 -23.47
CA VAL A 219 2.69 -26.34 -24.58
C VAL A 219 1.44 -25.49 -24.71
N MET A 220 1.50 -24.27 -24.19
CA MET A 220 0.37 -23.35 -24.16
C MET A 220 0.24 -22.61 -25.50
N PRO A 221 -0.94 -22.65 -26.16
CA PRO A 221 -1.22 -21.75 -27.26
C PRO A 221 -1.18 -20.30 -26.78
N ALA A 222 -0.51 -19.43 -27.54
CA ALA A 222 -0.39 -18.02 -27.18
C ALA A 222 -1.73 -17.29 -27.09
N GLU A 223 -2.72 -17.69 -27.91
CA GLU A 223 -4.08 -17.14 -27.89
C GLU A 223 -4.76 -17.34 -26.53
N VAL A 224 -4.58 -18.52 -25.93
CA VAL A 224 -5.11 -18.86 -24.60
C VAL A 224 -4.45 -17.98 -23.54
N LEU A 225 -3.12 -17.88 -23.53
CA LEU A 225 -2.40 -17.02 -22.57
C LEU A 225 -2.79 -15.54 -22.70
N ALA A 226 -2.93 -15.04 -23.93
CA ALA A 226 -3.36 -13.67 -24.18
C ALA A 226 -4.82 -13.44 -23.77
N ALA A 227 -5.73 -14.40 -23.97
CA ALA A 227 -7.12 -14.32 -23.54
C ALA A 227 -7.28 -14.40 -22.01
N LEU A 228 -6.52 -15.28 -21.35
CA LEU A 228 -6.46 -15.34 -19.89
C LEU A 228 -5.99 -13.99 -19.32
N TYR A 229 -4.93 -13.42 -19.89
CA TYR A 229 -4.43 -12.11 -19.47
C TYR A 229 -5.42 -10.97 -19.76
N GLU A 230 -6.15 -11.01 -20.87
CA GLU A 230 -7.22 -10.05 -21.16
C GLU A 230 -8.35 -10.09 -20.13
N LYS A 231 -8.76 -11.29 -19.70
CA LYS A 231 -9.88 -11.49 -18.78
C LYS A 231 -9.52 -11.23 -17.31
N PHE A 232 -8.32 -11.61 -16.88
CA PHE A 232 -7.94 -11.60 -15.46
C PHE A 232 -6.79 -10.63 -15.12
N GLY A 233 -6.07 -10.13 -16.13
CA GLY A 233 -5.06 -9.09 -15.96
C GLY A 233 -3.99 -9.40 -14.91
N ALA A 234 -3.77 -8.45 -14.01
CA ALA A 234 -2.77 -8.56 -12.93
C ALA A 234 -3.08 -9.67 -11.92
N ARG A 235 -4.35 -10.12 -11.81
CA ARG A 235 -4.75 -11.20 -10.89
C ARG A 235 -4.04 -12.53 -11.20
N LEU A 236 -3.67 -12.75 -12.47
CA LEU A 236 -2.88 -13.92 -12.89
C LEU A 236 -1.38 -13.80 -12.54
N LEU A 237 -0.91 -12.62 -12.15
CA LEU A 237 0.51 -12.34 -11.90
C LEU A 237 0.78 -11.92 -10.45
N GLU A 238 -0.19 -12.02 -9.54
CA GLU A 238 -0.09 -11.48 -8.16
C GLU A 238 1.06 -12.12 -7.39
N GLN A 239 1.33 -13.41 -7.64
CA GLN A 239 2.39 -14.16 -6.99
C GLN A 239 3.76 -14.08 -7.72
N ASN A 240 3.85 -13.24 -8.75
CA ASN A 240 5.11 -12.96 -9.43
C ASN A 240 5.94 -11.96 -8.62
N VAL A 241 7.15 -12.35 -8.19
CA VAL A 241 8.06 -11.44 -7.46
C VAL A 241 8.62 -10.32 -8.33
N ARG A 242 8.44 -10.41 -9.65
CA ARG A 242 8.83 -9.39 -10.62
C ARG A 242 7.59 -8.59 -11.01
N THR A 243 7.41 -7.41 -10.42
CA THR A 243 6.41 -6.46 -10.89
C THR A 243 6.66 -6.17 -12.37
N PHE A 244 5.60 -6.30 -13.17
CA PHE A 244 5.65 -6.20 -14.63
C PHE A 244 6.26 -4.86 -15.06
N LEU A 245 7.55 -4.88 -15.39
CA LEU A 245 8.26 -3.75 -15.98
C LEU A 245 7.76 -3.56 -17.42
N GLN A 246 6.94 -2.52 -17.57
CA GLN A 246 6.87 -1.54 -18.65
C GLN A 246 7.34 -2.04 -20.03
N ALA A 247 6.50 -1.83 -21.04
CA ALA A 247 6.73 -2.00 -22.47
C ALA A 247 7.93 -1.21 -23.09
N ARG A 248 8.90 -0.75 -22.28
CA ARG A 248 10.09 0.03 -22.67
C ARG A 248 11.40 -0.58 -22.14
N GLY A 249 11.66 -1.83 -22.48
CA GLY A 249 12.96 -2.48 -22.29
C GLY A 249 13.33 -3.32 -23.51
N ASN A 250 14.63 -3.47 -23.79
CA ASN A 250 15.15 -4.20 -24.96
C ASN A 250 14.62 -5.64 -25.06
N VAL A 251 14.28 -6.28 -23.94
CA VAL A 251 13.69 -7.64 -23.89
C VAL A 251 12.28 -7.68 -24.47
N ASN A 252 11.42 -6.71 -24.13
CA ASN A 252 10.04 -6.64 -24.66
C ASN A 252 10.05 -6.31 -26.16
N GLN A 253 11.07 -5.58 -26.64
CA GLN A 253 11.28 -5.35 -28.07
C GLN A 253 11.66 -6.64 -28.79
N GLY A 254 12.53 -7.47 -28.20
CA GLY A 254 12.91 -8.78 -28.75
C GLY A 254 11.73 -9.74 -28.84
N ILE A 255 10.97 -9.91 -27.76
CA ILE A 255 9.77 -10.77 -27.73
C ILE A 255 8.76 -10.29 -28.77
N ARG A 256 8.49 -8.98 -28.83
CA ARG A 256 7.58 -8.40 -29.83
C ARG A 256 8.09 -8.60 -31.26
N ALA A 257 9.39 -8.45 -31.51
CA ALA A 257 9.97 -8.66 -32.82
C ALA A 257 9.79 -10.12 -33.27
N THR A 258 9.99 -11.09 -32.39
CA THR A 258 9.71 -12.50 -32.71
C THR A 258 8.22 -12.73 -32.99
N ILE A 259 7.31 -12.14 -32.20
CA ILE A 259 5.86 -12.27 -32.46
C ILE A 259 5.49 -11.78 -33.86
N LEU A 260 6.04 -10.63 -34.28
CA LEU A 260 5.67 -9.99 -35.55
C LEU A 260 6.37 -10.58 -36.76
N ASN A 261 7.63 -10.97 -36.63
CA ASN A 261 8.47 -11.32 -37.78
C ASN A 261 8.74 -12.83 -37.89
N GLU A 262 8.77 -13.55 -36.76
CA GLU A 262 9.19 -14.95 -36.69
C GLU A 262 8.32 -15.78 -35.73
N PRO A 263 6.97 -15.75 -35.85
CA PRO A 263 6.07 -16.35 -34.87
C PRO A 263 6.29 -17.87 -34.69
N GLY A 264 6.62 -18.59 -35.77
CA GLY A 264 6.93 -20.02 -35.73
C GLY A 264 8.20 -20.38 -34.95
N MET A 265 9.11 -19.41 -34.74
CA MET A 265 10.33 -19.60 -33.96
C MET A 265 10.17 -19.17 -32.49
N PHE A 266 8.99 -18.69 -32.09
CA PHE A 266 8.78 -18.12 -30.75
C PHE A 266 9.10 -19.11 -29.64
N PHE A 267 8.68 -20.37 -29.79
CA PHE A 267 8.96 -21.44 -28.83
C PHE A 267 10.46 -21.69 -28.62
N ALA A 268 11.27 -21.49 -29.67
CA ALA A 268 12.71 -21.68 -29.62
C ALA A 268 13.48 -20.45 -29.11
N TYR A 269 13.02 -19.25 -29.47
CA TYR A 269 13.74 -17.99 -29.19
C TYR A 269 13.39 -17.35 -27.85
N ASN A 270 12.21 -17.65 -27.29
CA ASN A 270 11.70 -16.97 -26.11
C ASN A 270 11.52 -17.92 -24.94
N ASN A 271 11.74 -17.38 -23.73
CA ASN A 271 11.51 -18.13 -22.51
C ASN A 271 10.01 -18.41 -22.30
N GLY A 272 9.75 -19.60 -21.78
CA GLY A 272 8.42 -20.05 -21.38
C GLY A 272 7.86 -19.35 -20.13
N VAL A 273 6.80 -19.95 -19.59
CA VAL A 273 6.07 -19.49 -18.40
C VAL A 273 6.23 -20.53 -17.28
N THR A 274 6.42 -20.08 -16.05
CA THR A 274 6.28 -20.93 -14.86
C THR A 274 5.03 -20.47 -14.12
N ALA A 275 4.15 -21.41 -13.80
CA ALA A 275 2.88 -21.15 -13.14
C ALA A 275 2.60 -22.15 -12.01
N THR A 276 1.73 -21.74 -11.09
CA THR A 276 1.21 -22.54 -9.99
C THR A 276 -0.32 -22.57 -10.07
N ALA A 277 -0.95 -23.64 -9.61
CA ALA A 277 -2.40 -23.75 -9.50
C ALA A 277 -2.77 -24.45 -8.19
N GLN A 278 -3.91 -24.10 -7.60
CA GLN A 278 -4.42 -24.76 -6.38
C GLN A 278 -4.81 -26.21 -6.68
N SER A 279 -5.57 -26.42 -7.75
CA SER A 279 -5.96 -27.75 -8.21
C SER A 279 -6.18 -27.76 -9.71
N ILE A 280 -6.15 -28.97 -10.29
CA ILE A 280 -6.44 -29.18 -11.70
C ILE A 280 -7.35 -30.38 -11.89
N GLU A 281 -8.13 -30.35 -12.96
CA GLU A 281 -8.86 -31.50 -13.48
C GLU A 281 -8.23 -31.95 -14.80
N THR A 282 -8.05 -33.26 -14.97
CA THR A 282 -7.42 -33.84 -16.16
C THR A 282 -8.29 -34.92 -16.79
N ARG A 283 -8.26 -35.03 -18.11
CA ARG A 283 -8.90 -36.09 -18.90
C ARG A 283 -7.89 -36.77 -19.80
N THR A 284 -7.94 -38.10 -19.88
CA THR A 284 -7.18 -38.86 -20.88
C THR A 284 -7.87 -38.76 -22.23
N THR A 285 -7.13 -38.36 -23.26
CA THR A 285 -7.57 -38.28 -24.65
C THR A 285 -6.71 -39.19 -25.52
N ASP A 286 -7.10 -39.40 -26.79
CA ASP A 286 -6.30 -40.18 -27.75
C ASP A 286 -4.89 -39.58 -27.98
N ALA A 287 -4.73 -38.28 -27.73
CA ALA A 287 -3.46 -37.55 -27.83
C ALA A 287 -2.66 -37.51 -26.50
N GLY A 288 -3.14 -38.16 -25.44
CA GLY A 288 -2.54 -38.17 -24.11
C GLY A 288 -3.35 -37.41 -23.06
N LEU A 289 -2.71 -37.05 -21.94
CA LEU A 289 -3.35 -36.35 -20.83
C LEU A 289 -3.60 -34.88 -21.19
N ALA A 290 -4.81 -34.39 -20.92
CA ALA A 290 -5.19 -33.00 -21.12
C ALA A 290 -5.75 -32.40 -19.83
N ILE A 291 -5.38 -31.16 -19.51
CA ILE A 291 -5.96 -30.39 -18.41
C ILE A 291 -7.25 -29.72 -18.91
N THR A 292 -8.38 -30.04 -18.26
CA THR A 292 -9.70 -29.48 -18.61
C THR A 292 -10.06 -28.28 -17.74
N ARG A 293 -9.61 -28.24 -16.49
CA ARG A 293 -9.88 -27.15 -15.55
C ARG A 293 -8.69 -26.84 -14.64
N MET A 294 -8.51 -25.58 -14.27
CA MET A 294 -7.53 -25.13 -13.26
C MET A 294 -8.19 -24.17 -12.27
N LEU A 295 -7.98 -24.41 -10.97
CA LEU A 295 -8.34 -23.48 -9.91
C LEU A 295 -7.10 -22.70 -9.44
N ASP A 296 -7.28 -21.41 -9.26
CA ASP A 296 -6.33 -20.40 -8.81
C ASP A 296 -4.98 -20.43 -9.54
N LEU A 297 -5.01 -20.27 -10.87
CA LEU A 297 -3.81 -20.20 -11.70
C LEU A 297 -3.02 -18.90 -11.45
N GLN A 298 -1.73 -19.02 -11.16
CA GLN A 298 -0.81 -17.92 -10.89
C GLN A 298 0.49 -18.07 -11.68
N ILE A 299 0.85 -17.08 -12.49
CA ILE A 299 2.09 -17.04 -13.27
C ILE A 299 3.21 -16.40 -12.46
N VAL A 300 4.10 -17.22 -11.93
CA VAL A 300 5.24 -16.81 -11.08
C VAL A 300 6.49 -16.41 -11.88
N ASN A 301 6.59 -16.83 -13.15
CA ASN A 301 7.62 -16.40 -14.10
C ASN A 301 7.05 -16.37 -15.52
N GLY A 302 7.48 -15.42 -16.36
CA GLY A 302 6.97 -15.28 -17.73
C GLY A 302 5.88 -14.22 -17.92
N GLY A 303 5.66 -13.34 -16.92
CA GLY A 303 4.71 -12.22 -17.06
C GLY A 303 5.00 -11.28 -18.24
N GLN A 304 6.28 -11.10 -18.60
CA GLN A 304 6.68 -10.33 -19.80
C GLN A 304 6.26 -11.04 -21.10
N THR A 305 6.41 -12.36 -21.18
CA THR A 305 5.97 -13.18 -22.31
C THR A 305 4.45 -13.07 -22.47
N THR A 306 3.69 -13.36 -21.40
CA THR A 306 2.22 -13.32 -21.41
C THR A 306 1.66 -11.96 -21.79
N ALA A 307 2.16 -10.87 -21.18
CA ALA A 307 1.69 -9.53 -21.49
C ALA A 307 2.14 -9.04 -22.88
N SER A 308 3.33 -9.44 -23.36
CA SER A 308 3.78 -9.09 -24.71
C SER A 308 2.90 -9.74 -25.78
N LEU A 309 2.47 -10.99 -25.58
CA LEU A 309 1.51 -11.65 -26.46
C LEU A 309 0.18 -10.88 -26.51
N PHE A 310 -0.39 -10.55 -25.34
CA PHE A 310 -1.63 -9.77 -25.25
C PHE A 310 -1.51 -8.37 -25.91
N HIS A 311 -0.49 -7.59 -25.54
CA HIS A 311 -0.34 -6.22 -26.05
C HIS A 311 -0.03 -6.18 -27.55
N THR A 312 0.75 -7.14 -28.06
CA THR A 312 1.04 -7.22 -29.50
C THR A 312 -0.21 -7.64 -30.28
N ARG A 313 -1.03 -8.56 -29.74
CA ARG A 313 -2.37 -8.85 -30.30
C ARG A 313 -3.28 -7.63 -30.31
N LYS A 314 -3.37 -6.90 -29.19
CA LYS A 314 -4.31 -5.77 -29.04
C LYS A 314 -3.89 -4.52 -29.82
N ARG A 315 -2.61 -4.16 -29.78
CA ARG A 315 -2.08 -2.93 -30.41
C ARG A 315 -1.72 -3.15 -31.88
N ASP A 316 -1.00 -4.24 -32.15
CA ASP A 316 -0.39 -4.48 -33.45
C ASP A 316 -1.23 -5.45 -34.31
N ARG A 317 -2.37 -5.96 -33.78
CA ARG A 317 -3.26 -6.94 -34.43
C ARG A 317 -2.53 -8.19 -34.95
N ALA A 318 -1.47 -8.60 -34.24
CA ALA A 318 -0.68 -9.76 -34.61
C ALA A 318 -1.48 -11.06 -34.47
N ASP A 319 -1.30 -11.96 -35.44
CA ASP A 319 -1.81 -13.33 -35.39
C ASP A 319 -0.94 -14.16 -34.43
N LEU A 320 -1.58 -14.78 -33.43
CA LEU A 320 -0.91 -15.62 -32.43
C LEU A 320 -1.12 -17.13 -32.69
N SER A 321 -1.85 -17.50 -33.75
CA SER A 321 -2.26 -18.88 -34.03
C SER A 321 -1.07 -19.86 -34.21
N GLN A 322 0.08 -19.35 -34.66
CA GLN A 322 1.31 -20.11 -34.87
C GLN A 322 2.28 -20.09 -33.67
N ILE A 323 1.89 -19.44 -32.57
CA ILE A 323 2.78 -19.22 -31.42
C ILE A 323 2.43 -20.15 -30.27
N PHE A 324 3.45 -20.87 -29.80
CA PHE A 324 3.37 -21.76 -28.66
C PHE A 324 4.37 -21.37 -27.59
N VAL A 325 3.98 -21.53 -26.32
CA VAL A 325 4.79 -21.16 -25.16
C VAL A 325 4.95 -22.37 -24.26
N GLN A 326 6.18 -22.75 -23.94
CA GLN A 326 6.44 -23.77 -22.93
C GLN A 326 5.92 -23.28 -21.57
N MET A 327 5.13 -24.09 -20.86
CA MET A 327 4.69 -23.81 -19.50
C MET A 327 5.09 -24.94 -18.56
N LYS A 328 5.70 -24.57 -17.42
CA LYS A 328 5.93 -25.45 -16.27
C LYS A 328 4.88 -25.14 -15.22
N LEU A 329 4.01 -26.08 -14.94
CA LEU A 329 2.91 -25.94 -13.97
C LEU A 329 3.20 -26.78 -12.73
N SER A 330 3.09 -26.18 -11.55
CA SER A 330 3.14 -26.86 -10.26
C SER A 330 1.79 -26.77 -9.56
N VAL A 331 1.18 -27.91 -9.23
CA VAL A 331 -0.07 -27.95 -8.48
C VAL A 331 0.27 -27.96 -6.99
N ILE A 332 -0.18 -26.94 -6.27
CA ILE A 332 0.19 -26.68 -4.88
C ILE A 332 -1.10 -26.49 -4.08
N ASP A 333 -1.30 -27.30 -3.06
CA ASP A 333 -2.44 -27.11 -2.16
C ASP A 333 -2.36 -25.73 -1.47
N SER A 334 -3.52 -25.13 -1.26
CA SER A 334 -3.76 -23.87 -0.56
C SER A 334 -2.91 -23.68 0.72
N GLN A 335 -2.71 -24.73 1.51
CA GLN A 335 -1.92 -24.69 2.75
C GLN A 335 -0.40 -24.50 2.52
N GLN A 336 0.14 -24.97 1.40
CA GLN A 336 1.57 -24.87 1.08
C GLN A 336 1.90 -23.68 0.16
N SER A 337 0.88 -23.08 -0.44
CA SER A 337 0.98 -21.95 -1.38
C SER A 337 1.84 -20.80 -0.83
N GLU A 338 1.63 -20.39 0.43
CA GLU A 338 2.36 -19.26 1.05
C GLU A 338 3.87 -19.46 1.20
N THR A 339 4.36 -20.71 1.16
CA THR A 339 5.77 -21.04 1.40
C THR A 339 6.51 -21.51 0.15
N VAL A 340 5.82 -22.27 -0.71
CA VAL A 340 6.42 -22.91 -1.88
C VAL A 340 6.40 -21.98 -3.10
N VAL A 341 5.29 -21.28 -3.32
CA VAL A 341 5.14 -20.36 -4.47
C VAL A 341 6.24 -19.28 -4.48
N PRO A 342 6.57 -18.60 -3.36
CA PRO A 342 7.65 -17.60 -3.36
C PRO A 342 9.02 -18.19 -3.75
N ARG A 343 9.31 -19.42 -3.32
CA ARG A 343 10.57 -20.13 -3.65
C ARG A 343 10.61 -20.53 -5.13
N ILE A 344 9.51 -21.05 -5.68
CA ILE A 344 9.43 -21.33 -7.12
C ILE A 344 9.65 -20.04 -7.92
N SER A 345 9.01 -18.95 -7.49
CA SER A 345 9.18 -17.62 -8.06
C SER A 345 10.65 -17.17 -7.98
N GLU A 346 11.29 -17.31 -6.82
CA GLU A 346 12.72 -16.98 -6.61
C GLU A 346 13.64 -17.77 -7.55
N TYR A 347 13.58 -19.12 -7.52
CA TYR A 347 14.47 -19.97 -8.30
C TYR A 347 14.23 -19.89 -9.82
N ALA A 348 13.00 -19.64 -10.26
CA ALA A 348 12.72 -19.39 -11.67
C ALA A 348 13.31 -18.05 -12.14
N ASN A 349 13.55 -17.10 -11.23
CA ASN A 349 14.07 -15.76 -11.54
C ASN A 349 15.60 -15.61 -11.37
N THR A 350 16.30 -16.52 -10.69
CA THR A 350 17.76 -16.45 -10.45
C THR A 350 18.62 -16.84 -11.67
N GLN A 351 18.05 -17.42 -12.73
CA GLN A 351 18.77 -17.82 -13.95
C GLN A 351 19.20 -16.64 -14.87
N ASN A 352 18.87 -15.38 -14.54
CA ASN A 352 19.40 -14.19 -15.20
C ASN A 352 20.03 -13.23 -14.18
N ARG A 353 21.21 -12.68 -14.50
CA ARG A 353 22.07 -11.89 -13.57
C ARG A 353 21.31 -10.70 -12.94
N VAL A 354 20.96 -10.82 -11.67
CA VAL A 354 20.25 -9.79 -10.89
C VAL A 354 21.25 -8.81 -10.24
N ASN A 355 20.95 -7.50 -10.28
CA ASN A 355 21.70 -6.48 -9.56
C ASN A 355 21.51 -6.66 -8.04
N ALA A 356 22.58 -6.58 -7.24
CA ALA A 356 22.55 -6.74 -5.78
C ALA A 356 21.54 -5.80 -5.08
N ALA A 357 21.20 -4.66 -5.69
CA ALA A 357 20.17 -3.76 -5.19
C ALA A 357 18.77 -4.40 -5.18
N ASP A 358 18.46 -5.30 -6.12
CA ASP A 358 17.14 -5.92 -6.28
C ASP A 358 16.91 -7.07 -5.31
N PHE A 359 17.98 -7.79 -4.93
CA PHE A 359 17.95 -8.84 -3.91
C PHE A 359 17.53 -8.32 -2.52
N PHE A 360 17.95 -7.10 -2.15
CA PHE A 360 17.62 -6.52 -0.85
C PHE A 360 16.18 -5.97 -0.76
N SER A 361 15.44 -5.83 -1.87
CA SER A 361 14.09 -5.23 -1.87
C SER A 361 13.06 -6.07 -1.10
N ASN A 362 13.31 -7.37 -0.93
CA ASN A 362 12.46 -8.29 -0.17
C ASN A 362 12.95 -8.50 1.26
N HIS A 363 14.05 -7.86 1.66
CA HIS A 363 14.52 -7.95 3.04
C HIS A 363 13.42 -7.45 4.00
N PRO A 364 13.17 -8.12 5.14
CA PRO A 364 12.09 -7.76 6.08
C PRO A 364 12.08 -6.28 6.49
N PHE A 365 13.26 -5.66 6.61
CA PHE A 365 13.40 -4.21 6.79
C PHE A 365 12.62 -3.40 5.75
N HIS A 366 12.79 -3.68 4.45
CA HIS A 366 12.16 -2.93 3.38
C HIS A 366 10.66 -3.17 3.30
N VAL A 367 10.20 -4.37 3.62
CA VAL A 367 8.78 -4.70 3.75
C VAL A 367 8.16 -3.91 4.90
N ARG A 368 8.85 -3.82 6.04
CA ARG A 368 8.39 -3.03 7.19
C ARG A 368 8.33 -1.54 6.87
N MET A 369 9.35 -0.98 6.21
CA MET A 369 9.37 0.42 5.77
C MET A 369 8.25 0.72 4.76
N GLU A 370 7.95 -0.22 3.87
CA GLU A 370 6.78 -0.13 3.00
C GLU A 370 5.49 -0.11 3.82
N GLY A 371 5.32 -1.05 4.76
CA GLY A 371 4.14 -1.10 5.64
C GLY A 371 3.89 0.22 6.36
N PHE A 372 4.94 0.83 6.93
CA PHE A 372 4.86 2.16 7.52
C PHE A 372 4.41 3.22 6.51
N SER A 373 4.94 3.21 5.29
CA SER A 373 4.56 4.15 4.24
C SER A 373 3.10 4.01 3.77
N ARG A 374 2.49 2.83 3.90
CA ARG A 374 1.08 2.60 3.52
C ARG A 374 0.09 2.98 4.62
N ARG A 375 0.52 2.96 5.89
CA ARG A 375 -0.37 3.16 7.05
C ARG A 375 -0.20 4.53 7.71
N ILE A 376 1.01 5.08 7.75
CA ILE A 376 1.28 6.30 8.53
C ILE A 376 0.90 7.53 7.71
N TRP A 377 -0.12 8.24 8.19
CA TRP A 377 -0.48 9.57 7.71
C TRP A 377 0.56 10.61 8.13
N ALA A 378 0.97 11.42 7.15
CA ALA A 378 1.78 12.59 7.33
C ALA A 378 0.87 13.81 7.56
N PRO A 379 1.14 14.63 8.60
CA PRO A 379 0.32 15.78 8.91
C PRO A 379 0.17 16.75 7.73
N ALA A 380 -0.95 17.44 7.65
CA ALA A 380 -1.19 18.42 6.61
C ALA A 380 -0.13 19.54 6.64
N GLN A 381 0.41 19.90 5.47
CA GLN A 381 1.29 21.07 5.35
C GLN A 381 0.50 22.36 5.62
N LYS A 382 1.17 23.43 6.09
CA LYS A 382 0.52 24.72 6.36
C LYS A 382 -0.29 25.20 5.15
N GLY A 383 -1.62 25.27 5.31
CA GLY A 383 -2.58 25.68 4.27
C GLY A 383 -3.32 24.54 3.59
N ALA A 384 -2.88 23.29 3.75
CA ALA A 384 -3.63 22.10 3.33
C ALA A 384 -4.57 21.64 4.47
N GLN A 385 -5.76 21.15 4.11
CA GLN A 385 -6.74 20.63 5.08
C GLN A 385 -6.69 19.12 5.28
N ARG A 386 -5.91 18.41 4.45
CA ARG A 386 -5.83 16.95 4.41
C ARG A 386 -4.43 16.44 4.66
N GLU A 387 -4.40 15.24 5.21
CA GLU A 387 -3.17 14.50 5.40
C GLU A 387 -2.83 13.73 4.13
N THR A 388 -1.58 13.29 4.05
CA THR A 388 -1.09 12.51 2.92
C THR A 388 -0.27 11.34 3.42
N LYS A 389 0.10 10.41 2.56
CA LYS A 389 0.98 9.29 2.91
C LYS A 389 2.22 9.31 2.04
N TRP A 390 3.37 9.29 2.70
CA TRP A 390 4.63 9.09 1.98
C TRP A 390 4.63 7.74 1.32
N PHE A 391 5.03 7.67 0.05
CA PHE A 391 5.09 6.42 -0.67
C PHE A 391 6.53 5.90 -0.70
N TYR A 392 6.78 4.78 -0.02
CA TYR A 392 8.06 4.11 -0.14
C TYR A 392 8.07 3.15 -1.32
N GLU A 393 8.98 3.39 -2.28
CA GLU A 393 9.19 2.54 -3.44
C GLU A 393 10.39 1.60 -3.19
N ARG A 394 10.10 0.40 -2.66
CA ARG A 394 11.12 -0.63 -2.44
C ARG A 394 11.55 -1.30 -3.75
N ALA A 395 10.60 -1.50 -4.66
CA ALA A 395 10.81 -2.09 -5.98
C ALA A 395 10.57 -1.03 -7.06
N ARG A 396 11.47 -0.93 -8.04
CA ARG A 396 11.43 0.13 -9.05
C ARG A 396 10.09 0.11 -9.82
N GLY A 397 9.41 1.25 -9.87
CA GLY A 397 8.15 1.42 -10.61
C GLY A 397 6.89 1.05 -9.83
N GLN A 398 7.00 0.68 -8.56
CA GLN A 398 5.86 0.34 -7.71
C GLN A 398 4.84 1.49 -7.58
N TYR A 399 5.30 2.75 -7.55
CA TYR A 399 4.41 3.91 -7.49
C TYR A 399 3.57 4.06 -8.77
N ALA A 400 4.16 3.76 -9.93
CA ALA A 400 3.48 3.83 -11.22
C ALA A 400 2.52 2.64 -11.41
N ASP A 401 2.91 1.45 -10.96
CA ASP A 401 2.06 0.25 -11.00
C ASP A 401 0.78 0.43 -10.18
N ALA A 402 0.91 1.01 -8.98
CA ALA A 402 -0.23 1.31 -8.10
C ALA A 402 -1.27 2.23 -8.76
N GLN A 403 -0.87 3.12 -9.67
CA GLN A 403 -1.79 3.98 -10.42
C GLN A 403 -2.37 3.30 -11.66
N SER A 404 -1.61 2.42 -12.31
CA SER A 404 -2.01 1.85 -13.60
C SER A 404 -3.26 0.98 -13.56
N LYS A 405 -3.59 0.46 -12.37
CA LYS A 405 -4.75 -0.40 -12.10
C LYS A 405 -6.01 0.38 -11.75
N LEU A 406 -5.90 1.70 -11.57
CA LEU A 406 -6.96 2.59 -11.09
C LEU A 406 -7.62 3.30 -12.27
N THR A 407 -8.93 3.55 -12.16
CA THR A 407 -9.68 4.45 -13.06
C THR A 407 -9.11 5.88 -13.01
N LEU A 408 -9.52 6.75 -13.94
CA LEU A 408 -9.01 8.14 -13.94
C LEU A 408 -9.34 8.91 -12.66
N GLY A 409 -10.51 8.68 -12.04
CA GLY A 409 -10.89 9.28 -10.76
C GLY A 409 -10.06 8.72 -9.60
N GLU A 410 -9.92 7.40 -9.51
CA GLU A 410 -9.09 6.74 -8.50
C GLU A 410 -7.60 7.09 -8.63
N GLN A 411 -7.09 7.28 -9.86
CA GLN A 411 -5.73 7.78 -10.07
C GLN A 411 -5.52 9.18 -9.54
N ARG A 412 -6.53 10.06 -9.66
CA ARG A 412 -6.47 11.41 -9.08
C ARG A 412 -6.47 11.32 -7.55
N ARG A 413 -7.38 10.55 -6.96
CA ARG A 413 -7.41 10.23 -5.52
C ARG A 413 -6.07 9.69 -5.02
N PHE A 414 -5.49 8.72 -5.72
CA PHE A 414 -4.20 8.15 -5.35
C PHE A 414 -3.06 9.16 -5.39
N LYS A 415 -3.00 10.02 -6.43
CA LYS A 415 -1.97 11.08 -6.52
C LYS A 415 -2.14 12.15 -5.45
N VAL A 416 -3.38 12.35 -5.02
CA VAL A 416 -3.77 13.24 -3.93
C VAL A 416 -3.29 12.61 -2.62
N GLU A 417 -3.68 11.38 -2.26
CA GLU A 417 -3.25 10.67 -1.04
C GLU A 417 -1.73 10.43 -0.98
N HIS A 418 -1.12 10.06 -2.10
CA HIS A 418 0.31 9.78 -2.23
C HIS A 418 0.96 10.72 -3.24
N PRO A 419 1.23 12.00 -2.90
CA PRO A 419 1.88 12.93 -3.81
C PRO A 419 3.23 12.41 -4.29
N LYS A 420 3.54 12.63 -5.57
CA LYS A 420 4.85 12.25 -6.14
C LYS A 420 6.02 12.94 -5.42
N SER A 421 5.80 14.14 -4.89
CA SER A 421 6.76 14.87 -4.05
C SER A 421 7.02 14.22 -2.69
N GLN A 422 6.17 13.28 -2.25
CA GLN A 422 6.31 12.49 -1.03
C GLN A 422 6.58 10.99 -1.34
N MET A 423 7.07 10.69 -2.56
CA MET A 423 7.57 9.36 -2.90
C MET A 423 9.09 9.31 -2.77
N PHE A 424 9.65 8.22 -2.23
CA PHE A 424 11.10 8.01 -2.16
C PHE A 424 11.47 6.54 -2.35
N THR A 425 12.66 6.29 -2.94
CA THR A 425 13.11 4.93 -3.27
C THR A 425 14.04 4.35 -2.21
N LYS A 426 14.33 3.04 -2.29
CA LYS A 426 15.39 2.40 -1.48
C LYS A 426 16.76 3.07 -1.57
N THR A 427 17.10 3.62 -2.74
CA THR A 427 18.39 4.31 -2.92
C THR A 427 18.38 5.73 -2.36
N ASP A 428 17.21 6.37 -2.30
CA ASP A 428 17.05 7.65 -1.62
C ASP A 428 17.13 7.47 -0.11
N LEU A 429 16.45 6.45 0.45
CA LEU A 429 16.55 6.11 1.87
C LEU A 429 18.01 5.92 2.31
N ALA A 430 18.81 5.20 1.51
CA ALA A 430 20.23 5.03 1.77
C ALA A 430 21.02 6.35 1.77
N LYS A 431 20.66 7.34 0.94
CA LYS A 431 21.29 8.67 0.96
C LYS A 431 20.86 9.44 2.20
N PHE A 432 19.56 9.44 2.49
CA PHE A 432 18.96 10.17 3.61
C PHE A 432 19.56 9.72 4.94
N GLU A 433 19.89 8.44 5.11
CA GLU A 433 20.46 7.92 6.35
C GLU A 433 22.00 8.05 6.39
N ASN A 434 22.71 7.69 5.30
CA ASN A 434 24.17 7.62 5.35
C ASN A 434 24.86 8.97 5.51
N VAL A 435 24.25 10.09 5.10
CA VAL A 435 24.84 11.43 5.37
C VAL A 435 24.91 11.76 6.86
N TRP A 436 24.13 11.10 7.72
CA TRP A 436 24.13 11.32 9.17
C TRP A 436 24.88 10.24 9.94
N ASP A 437 24.71 8.99 9.51
CA ASP A 437 25.05 7.80 10.29
C ASP A 437 26.31 7.06 9.77
N ASP A 438 26.86 7.45 8.63
CA ASP A 438 28.10 6.89 8.07
C ASP A 438 28.97 8.00 7.47
N HIS A 439 30.13 7.64 6.95
CA HIS A 439 31.05 8.57 6.34
C HIS A 439 30.47 9.16 5.02
N PRO A 440 30.46 10.51 4.82
CA PRO A 440 29.85 11.16 3.65
C PRO A 440 30.39 10.70 2.30
N ARG A 441 31.63 10.18 2.26
CA ARG A 441 32.23 9.58 1.06
C ARG A 441 31.35 8.52 0.41
N TRP A 442 30.58 7.75 1.18
CA TRP A 442 29.74 6.68 0.63
C TRP A 442 28.64 7.24 -0.28
N VAL A 443 28.06 8.37 0.09
CA VAL A 443 27.08 9.09 -0.73
C VAL A 443 27.75 9.66 -1.99
N ASN A 444 28.98 10.18 -1.85
CA ASN A 444 29.79 10.68 -2.96
C ASN A 444 30.28 9.59 -3.94
N LEU A 445 30.32 8.33 -3.52
CA LEU A 445 30.66 7.18 -4.38
C LEU A 445 29.52 6.78 -5.35
N GLY A 446 28.36 7.42 -5.23
CA GLY A 446 27.19 7.19 -6.09
C GLY A 446 26.16 6.23 -5.49
N SER A 447 24.95 6.26 -6.03
CA SER A 447 23.77 5.58 -5.46
C SER A 447 23.96 4.08 -5.24
N GLN A 448 24.61 3.37 -6.17
CA GLN A 448 24.83 1.93 -6.06
C GLN A 448 25.78 1.56 -4.92
N LYS A 449 26.95 2.20 -4.84
CA LYS A 449 27.94 1.95 -3.79
C LYS A 449 27.43 2.41 -2.42
N ASN A 450 26.72 3.54 -2.38
CA ASN A 450 26.07 4.02 -1.17
C ASN A 450 25.03 3.02 -0.65
N PHE A 451 24.18 2.50 -1.55
CA PHE A 451 23.16 1.52 -1.19
C PHE A 451 23.78 0.21 -0.71
N ALA A 452 24.83 -0.30 -1.37
CA ALA A 452 25.51 -1.50 -0.91
C ALA A 452 26.04 -1.36 0.52
N ARG A 453 26.67 -0.21 0.85
CA ARG A 453 27.12 0.10 2.20
C ARG A 453 25.97 0.15 3.20
N TYR A 454 24.88 0.82 2.84
CA TYR A 454 23.67 0.91 3.66
C TYR A 454 23.07 -0.47 3.93
N ALA A 455 22.90 -1.30 2.89
CA ALA A 455 22.33 -2.64 3.00
C ALA A 455 23.16 -3.54 3.92
N THR A 456 24.49 -3.50 3.83
CA THR A 456 25.37 -4.25 4.76
C THR A 456 25.17 -3.81 6.21
N ARG A 457 25.11 -2.50 6.48
CA ARG A 457 24.89 -1.98 7.83
C ARG A 457 23.52 -2.40 8.38
N ILE A 458 22.46 -2.15 7.61
CA ILE A 458 21.08 -2.44 8.03
C ILE A 458 20.84 -3.94 8.20
N GLY A 459 21.42 -4.79 7.35
CA GLY A 459 21.37 -6.24 7.54
C GLY A 459 21.96 -6.66 8.89
N SER A 460 23.17 -6.16 9.22
CA SER A 460 23.81 -6.46 10.50
C SER A 460 23.06 -5.88 11.71
N GLU A 461 22.50 -4.68 11.61
CA GLU A 461 21.68 -4.08 12.67
C GLU A 461 20.38 -4.84 12.89
N TRP A 462 19.73 -5.29 11.80
CA TRP A 462 18.50 -6.07 11.84
C TRP A 462 18.70 -7.44 12.49
N GLU A 463 19.77 -8.15 12.14
CA GLU A 463 20.15 -9.43 12.75
C GLU A 463 20.39 -9.30 14.26
N LYS A 464 20.95 -8.17 14.71
CA LYS A 464 21.13 -7.90 16.14
C LYS A 464 19.81 -7.60 16.85
N SER A 465 18.97 -6.76 16.26
CA SER A 465 17.63 -6.45 16.78
C SER A 465 16.81 -5.69 15.73
N SER A 466 15.63 -6.23 15.41
CA SER A 466 14.68 -5.53 14.53
C SER A 466 13.90 -4.41 15.23
N ASP A 467 13.94 -4.33 16.57
CA ASP A 467 13.09 -3.42 17.37
C ASP A 467 13.43 -1.94 17.15
N GLY A 468 14.66 -1.67 16.68
CA GLY A 468 15.10 -0.31 16.31
C GLY A 468 14.50 0.21 15.01
N PHE A 469 13.93 -0.67 14.18
CA PHE A 469 13.29 -0.30 12.91
C PHE A 469 11.78 -0.26 13.08
N ASN A 470 11.32 0.86 13.61
CA ASN A 470 9.95 1.12 14.05
C ASN A 470 9.37 2.40 13.40
N GLU A 471 8.17 2.82 13.79
CA GLU A 471 7.56 4.04 13.25
C GLU A 471 8.43 5.29 13.46
N PHE A 472 9.09 5.40 14.62
CA PHE A 472 9.98 6.51 14.91
C PHE A 472 11.16 6.53 13.92
N TYR A 473 11.74 5.37 13.63
CA TYR A 473 12.76 5.24 12.58
C TYR A 473 12.25 5.70 11.21
N PHE A 474 11.03 5.30 10.83
CA PHE A 474 10.41 5.72 9.57
C PHE A 474 10.20 7.23 9.49
N LYS A 475 9.57 7.83 10.51
CA LYS A 475 9.34 9.28 10.59
C LYS A 475 10.66 10.05 10.54
N ARG A 476 11.68 9.58 11.26
CA ARG A 476 13.05 10.14 11.22
C ARG A 476 13.68 10.06 9.83
N ALA A 477 13.57 8.91 9.15
CA ALA A 477 14.12 8.74 7.81
C ALA A 477 13.45 9.68 6.80
N VAL A 478 12.13 9.88 6.91
CA VAL A 478 11.40 10.85 6.07
C VAL A 478 11.81 12.28 6.41
N ALA A 479 11.93 12.65 7.69
CA ALA A 479 12.42 13.97 8.10
C ALA A 479 13.82 14.26 7.54
N ARG A 480 14.74 13.27 7.58
CA ARG A 480 16.04 13.38 6.92
C ARG A 480 15.94 13.54 5.40
N GLY A 481 14.96 12.89 4.77
CA GLY A 481 14.64 13.07 3.36
C GLY A 481 14.12 14.47 3.02
N LEU A 482 13.27 15.06 3.87
CA LEU A 482 12.82 16.45 3.77
C LEU A 482 13.99 17.42 3.83
N ILE A 483 14.89 17.25 4.81
CA ILE A 483 16.12 18.06 4.91
C ILE A 483 16.98 17.88 3.67
N PHE A 484 17.18 16.65 3.19
CA PHE A 484 18.00 16.37 2.02
C PHE A 484 17.48 17.10 0.77
N ARG A 485 16.17 17.00 0.51
CA ARG A 485 15.51 17.69 -0.62
C ARG A 485 15.53 19.21 -0.47
N ALA A 486 15.36 19.71 0.75
CA ALA A 486 15.49 21.14 1.05
C ALA A 486 16.91 21.62 0.74
N THR A 487 17.94 20.88 1.15
CA THR A 487 19.34 21.21 0.84
C THR A 487 19.62 21.21 -0.66
N GLU A 488 19.10 20.25 -1.43
CA GLU A 488 19.24 20.27 -2.90
C GLU A 488 18.65 21.54 -3.50
N ARG A 489 17.45 21.93 -3.07
CA ARG A 489 16.77 23.16 -3.52
C ARG A 489 17.55 24.41 -3.12
N ILE A 490 17.98 24.50 -1.85
CA ILE A 490 18.69 25.67 -1.30
C ILE A 490 20.02 25.86 -2.03
N VAL A 491 20.81 24.80 -2.20
CA VAL A 491 22.08 24.85 -2.94
C VAL A 491 21.85 25.29 -4.38
N SER A 492 20.84 24.73 -5.06
CA SER A 492 20.51 25.12 -6.43
C SER A 492 20.05 26.58 -6.57
N ALA A 493 19.58 27.20 -5.50
CA ALA A 493 19.15 28.60 -5.48
C ALA A 493 20.27 29.59 -5.08
N GLN A 494 21.45 29.11 -4.67
CA GLN A 494 22.52 30.00 -4.21
C GLN A 494 23.17 30.78 -5.36
N PRO A 495 23.50 32.08 -5.18
CA PRO A 495 24.15 32.88 -6.23
C PRO A 495 25.50 32.34 -6.71
N TRP A 496 26.24 31.67 -5.83
CA TRP A 496 27.55 31.08 -6.13
C TRP A 496 27.45 29.73 -6.85
N TYR A 497 26.25 29.14 -6.96
CA TYR A 497 26.08 27.81 -7.55
C TYR A 497 26.09 27.89 -9.08
N ASN A 498 27.05 27.18 -9.69
CA ASN A 498 27.30 27.22 -11.13
C ASN A 498 26.78 25.99 -11.90
N GLY A 499 25.91 25.17 -11.28
CA GLY A 499 25.37 23.95 -11.90
C GLY A 499 26.20 22.68 -11.67
N GLY A 500 27.42 22.78 -11.12
CA GLY A 500 28.31 21.63 -10.86
C GLY A 500 28.20 21.05 -9.43
N TYR A 501 28.55 19.78 -9.25
CA TYR A 501 28.85 19.15 -7.94
C TYR A 501 27.76 19.19 -6.85
N ARG A 502 26.49 19.47 -7.19
CA ARG A 502 25.39 19.60 -6.21
C ARG A 502 25.29 18.42 -5.25
N ALA A 503 25.38 17.20 -5.76
CA ALA A 503 25.30 15.99 -4.94
C ALA A 503 26.43 15.93 -3.90
N ASN A 504 27.63 16.40 -4.26
CA ASN A 504 28.79 16.45 -3.37
C ASN A 504 28.60 17.51 -2.28
N ILE A 505 28.16 18.72 -2.67
CA ILE A 505 27.88 19.83 -1.76
C ILE A 505 26.81 19.43 -0.74
N VAL A 506 25.69 18.87 -1.20
CA VAL A 506 24.57 18.43 -0.34
C VAL A 506 25.04 17.40 0.68
N ALA A 507 25.76 16.36 0.24
CA ALA A 507 26.23 15.30 1.12
C ALA A 507 27.11 15.84 2.25
N TYR A 508 28.10 16.68 1.92
CA TYR A 508 28.99 17.27 2.92
C TYR A 508 28.35 18.34 3.79
N THR A 509 27.40 19.11 3.25
CA THR A 509 26.63 20.10 4.03
C THR A 509 25.85 19.42 5.15
N LEU A 510 25.14 18.33 4.84
CA LEU A 510 24.35 17.58 5.83
C LEU A 510 25.25 16.89 6.86
N SER A 511 26.36 16.30 6.43
CA SER A 511 27.32 15.70 7.36
C SER A 511 27.99 16.75 8.25
N MET A 512 28.23 17.96 7.77
CA MET A 512 28.76 19.05 8.59
C MET A 512 27.74 19.52 9.64
N LEU A 513 26.46 19.69 9.26
CA LEU A 513 25.38 19.99 10.22
C LEU A 513 25.25 18.91 11.30
N SER A 514 25.36 17.64 10.91
CA SER A 514 25.38 16.50 11.84
C SER A 514 26.54 16.59 12.82
N GLU A 515 27.74 16.88 12.34
CA GLU A 515 28.95 17.00 13.15
C GLU A 515 28.89 18.18 14.14
N LEU A 516 28.36 19.33 13.70
CA LEU A 516 28.14 20.52 14.53
C LEU A 516 27.20 20.22 15.70
N ALA A 517 26.09 19.52 15.44
CA ALA A 517 25.16 19.11 16.49
C ALA A 517 25.80 18.11 17.46
N LYS A 518 26.54 17.11 16.94
CA LYS A 518 27.23 16.07 17.74
C LYS A 518 28.24 16.67 18.71
N ARG A 519 29.01 17.67 18.30
CA ARG A 519 29.99 18.37 19.18
C ARG A 519 29.34 19.03 20.39
N ARG A 520 28.06 19.39 20.29
CA ARG A 520 27.25 19.94 21.38
C ARG A 520 26.41 18.91 22.12
N LYS A 521 26.64 17.60 21.87
CA LYS A 521 25.84 16.49 22.41
C LYS A 521 24.35 16.64 22.11
N ALA A 522 24.04 17.15 20.92
CA ALA A 522 22.68 17.43 20.48
C ALA A 522 22.42 16.84 19.08
N CYS A 523 21.17 16.85 18.64
CA CYS A 523 20.75 16.41 17.31
C CYS A 523 19.66 17.30 16.74
N VAL A 524 19.47 17.27 15.43
CA VAL A 524 18.34 17.95 14.77
C VAL A 524 17.01 17.36 15.24
N ASP A 525 16.01 18.22 15.47
CA ASP A 525 14.64 17.84 15.79
C ASP A 525 13.91 17.21 14.59
N PHE A 526 14.21 15.94 14.33
CA PHE A 526 13.53 15.17 13.28
C PHE A 526 12.02 15.00 13.53
N PRO A 527 11.52 14.75 14.76
CA PRO A 527 10.08 14.75 15.04
C PRO A 527 9.37 16.04 14.67
N GLY A 528 9.94 17.20 15.02
CA GLY A 528 9.39 18.51 14.65
C GLY A 528 9.32 18.71 13.14
N ILE A 529 10.37 18.29 12.40
CA ILE A 529 10.40 18.35 10.93
C ILE A 529 9.37 17.41 10.29
N TRP A 530 9.17 16.21 10.85
CA TRP A 530 8.09 15.32 10.42
C TRP A 530 6.73 15.96 10.67
N ASN A 531 6.47 16.51 11.84
CA ASN A 531 5.18 17.12 12.16
C ASN A 531 4.88 18.35 11.29
N ALA A 532 5.91 19.14 10.96
CA ALA A 532 5.79 20.29 10.07
C ALA A 532 5.75 19.91 8.58
N GLN A 533 6.10 18.68 8.23
CA GLN A 533 6.31 18.20 6.85
C GLN A 533 7.19 19.13 6.01
N GLY A 534 8.22 19.70 6.63
CA GLY A 534 9.12 20.68 6.03
C GLY A 534 10.20 21.18 6.99
N VAL A 535 11.19 21.89 6.44
CA VAL A 535 12.23 22.56 7.23
C VAL A 535 11.79 24.00 7.56
N ASN A 536 12.18 24.51 8.72
CA ASN A 536 11.88 25.88 9.12
C ASN A 536 12.93 26.87 8.57
N ALA A 537 12.63 28.17 8.64
CA ALA A 537 13.49 29.23 8.09
C ALA A 537 14.90 29.25 8.71
N VAL A 538 15.02 28.91 10.00
CA VAL A 538 16.32 28.86 10.70
C VAL A 538 17.20 27.77 10.09
N LEU A 539 16.68 26.55 9.92
CA LEU A 539 17.40 25.46 9.31
C LEU A 539 17.71 25.74 7.83
N GLU A 540 16.80 26.38 7.09
CA GLU A 540 17.07 26.80 5.71
C GLU A 540 18.25 27.78 5.61
N SER A 541 18.29 28.79 6.47
CA SER A 541 19.40 29.75 6.55
C SER A 541 20.71 29.07 6.91
N SER A 542 20.70 28.17 7.91
CA SER A 542 21.87 27.40 8.31
C SER A 542 22.41 26.52 7.18
N ILE A 543 21.52 25.86 6.42
CA ILE A 543 21.91 25.08 5.24
C ILE A 543 22.59 25.97 4.19
N ALA A 544 22.05 27.17 3.92
CA ALA A 544 22.64 28.10 2.96
C ALA A 544 24.07 28.50 3.35
N VAL A 545 24.29 28.87 4.62
CA VAL A 545 25.61 29.23 5.16
C VAL A 545 26.59 28.06 5.05
N VAL A 546 26.22 26.89 5.57
CA VAL A 546 27.09 25.71 5.59
C VAL A 546 27.45 25.27 4.18
N SER A 547 26.47 25.26 3.27
CA SER A 547 26.70 24.84 1.88
C SER A 547 27.65 25.76 1.12
N GLY A 548 27.67 27.06 1.44
CA GLY A 548 28.64 28.02 0.90
C GLY A 548 30.07 27.67 1.31
N VAL A 549 30.30 27.44 2.61
CA VAL A 549 31.62 27.07 3.14
C VAL A 549 32.09 25.73 2.57
N VAL A 550 31.19 24.74 2.49
CA VAL A 550 31.48 23.44 1.89
C VAL A 550 31.86 23.59 0.41
N ASN A 551 31.10 24.38 -0.36
CA ASN A 551 31.40 24.62 -1.77
C ASN A 551 32.77 25.26 -1.95
N GLU A 552 33.09 26.32 -1.20
CA GLU A 552 34.39 27.00 -1.26
C GLU A 552 35.57 26.06 -0.98
N ASP A 553 35.39 25.10 -0.07
CA ASP A 553 36.41 24.10 0.23
C ASP A 553 36.58 23.11 -0.94
N ILE A 554 35.50 22.44 -1.36
CA ILE A 554 35.60 21.31 -2.31
C ILE A 554 36.06 21.73 -3.71
N ILE A 555 35.78 22.97 -4.13
CA ILE A 555 36.20 23.49 -5.45
C ILE A 555 37.69 23.88 -5.48
N ARG A 556 38.38 23.85 -4.33
CA ARG A 556 39.82 24.08 -4.20
C ARG A 556 40.51 22.80 -3.68
N PRO A 557 40.56 21.72 -4.47
CA PRO A 557 41.21 20.47 -4.05
C PRO A 557 42.72 20.68 -3.83
N PRO A 558 43.39 19.79 -3.07
CA PRO A 558 44.85 19.84 -2.91
C PRO A 558 45.61 19.77 -4.24
N ALA A 559 46.84 20.28 -4.25
CA ALA A 559 47.70 20.27 -5.43
C ALA A 559 47.81 18.86 -6.04
N GLY A 560 47.64 18.76 -7.36
CA GLY A 560 47.67 17.49 -8.10
C GLY A 560 46.33 16.77 -8.26
N ILE A 561 45.22 17.32 -7.72
CA ILE A 561 43.87 16.78 -7.94
C ILE A 561 43.05 17.80 -8.73
N SER A 562 42.67 17.48 -9.97
CA SER A 562 41.84 18.36 -10.82
C SER A 562 40.36 17.98 -10.82
N ASN A 563 40.02 16.72 -10.53
CA ASN A 563 38.64 16.23 -10.54
C ASN A 563 38.01 16.32 -9.14
N ILE A 564 37.14 17.32 -8.96
CA ILE A 564 36.43 17.60 -7.70
C ILE A 564 35.54 16.41 -7.28
N SER A 565 34.87 15.75 -8.22
CA SER A 565 34.01 14.59 -7.91
C SER A 565 34.83 13.38 -7.42
N GLU A 566 36.05 13.18 -7.92
CA GLU A 566 36.96 12.15 -7.40
C GLU A 566 37.57 12.55 -6.05
N TRP A 567 37.84 13.84 -5.83
CA TRP A 567 38.27 14.36 -4.54
C TRP A 567 37.25 14.04 -3.44
N CYS A 568 35.98 14.32 -3.70
CA CYS A 568 34.86 14.08 -2.79
C CYS A 568 34.60 12.60 -2.47
N LYS A 569 35.24 11.65 -3.16
CA LYS A 569 35.16 10.21 -2.85
C LYS A 569 36.21 9.77 -1.84
N ARG A 570 37.20 10.62 -1.52
CA ARG A 570 38.32 10.31 -0.62
C ARG A 570 37.98 10.70 0.82
N GLU A 571 38.48 9.93 1.78
CA GLU A 571 38.36 10.25 3.22
C GLU A 571 39.04 11.58 3.56
N ALA A 572 40.20 11.85 2.98
CA ALA A 572 40.93 13.10 3.17
C ALA A 572 40.13 14.38 2.85
N CYS A 573 39.15 14.30 1.94
CA CYS A 573 38.25 15.42 1.66
C CYS A 573 37.38 15.75 2.87
N TRP A 574 36.80 14.72 3.50
CA TRP A 574 36.01 14.92 4.71
C TRP A 574 36.85 15.46 5.87
N THR A 575 38.03 14.88 6.09
CA THR A 575 38.96 15.34 7.14
C THR A 575 39.31 16.81 6.96
N ARG A 576 39.52 17.28 5.72
CA ARG A 576 39.79 18.70 5.44
C ARG A 576 38.56 19.56 5.71
N ILE A 577 37.38 19.15 5.25
CA ILE A 577 36.14 19.89 5.48
C ILE A 577 35.87 20.06 7.00
N GLN A 578 36.20 19.06 7.82
CA GLN A 578 36.05 19.13 9.27
C GLN A 578 36.94 20.19 9.94
N THR A 579 38.04 20.64 9.31
CA THR A 579 38.86 21.72 9.87
C THR A 579 38.16 23.08 9.80
N ARG A 580 37.10 23.21 8.97
CA ARG A 580 36.29 24.42 8.84
C ARG A 580 35.15 24.51 9.85
N ILE A 581 34.99 23.52 10.74
CA ILE A 581 33.87 23.47 11.69
C ILE A 581 33.82 24.71 12.60
N GLU A 582 34.95 25.12 13.16
CA GLU A 582 35.00 26.28 14.07
C GLU A 582 34.66 27.59 13.36
N ASP A 583 34.98 27.71 12.06
CA ASP A 583 34.58 28.86 11.25
C ASP A 583 33.07 28.88 11.06
N VAL A 584 32.50 27.71 10.75
CA VAL A 584 31.07 27.55 10.48
C VAL A 584 30.25 27.79 11.76
N GLU A 585 30.73 27.35 12.92
CA GLU A 585 30.07 27.61 14.21
C GLU A 585 29.86 29.10 14.48
N LYS A 586 30.76 29.96 14.02
CA LYS A 586 30.66 31.42 14.18
C LYS A 586 29.70 32.07 13.19
N LEU A 587 29.41 31.41 12.08
CA LEU A 587 28.55 31.92 11.01
C LEU A 587 27.09 31.50 11.17
N LEU A 588 26.81 30.49 12.01
CA LEU A 588 25.47 30.00 12.23
C LEU A 588 24.69 30.89 13.23
N PRO A 589 23.39 31.11 13.00
CA PRO A 589 22.54 31.85 13.92
C PRO A 589 22.41 31.09 15.26
N PRO A 590 22.42 31.77 16.43
CA PRO A 590 22.21 31.12 17.74
C PRO A 590 20.94 30.26 17.79
N GLU A 591 19.88 30.71 17.12
CA GLU A 591 18.58 30.05 17.03
C GLU A 591 18.67 28.65 16.41
N PHE A 592 19.69 28.37 15.59
CA PHE A 592 19.92 27.02 15.07
C PHE A 592 20.26 26.05 16.19
N TYR A 593 21.08 26.48 17.16
CA TYR A 593 21.49 25.66 18.28
C TYR A 593 20.37 25.50 19.32
N ASP A 594 19.56 26.54 19.52
CA ASP A 594 18.43 26.52 20.46
C ASP A 594 17.32 25.54 20.04
N GLN A 595 17.26 25.20 18.75
CA GLN A 595 16.30 24.23 18.19
C GLN A 595 16.80 22.79 18.16
N LEU A 596 18.04 22.53 18.59
CA LEU A 596 18.56 21.17 18.66
C LEU A 596 17.99 20.46 19.89
N LEU A 597 17.73 19.15 19.75
CA LEU A 597 17.34 18.30 20.86
C LEU A 597 18.57 17.74 21.56
N SER A 598 18.50 17.58 22.88
CA SER A 598 19.52 16.84 23.63
C SER A 598 19.59 15.39 23.14
N ILE A 599 20.81 14.83 23.12
CA ILE A 599 20.99 13.41 22.79
C ILE A 599 20.30 12.49 23.80
N ASP A 600 20.10 12.95 25.04
CA ASP A 600 19.42 12.20 26.10
C ASP A 600 17.91 12.10 25.84
N ASP A 601 17.29 13.20 25.40
CA ASP A 601 15.87 13.24 25.02
C ASP A 601 15.64 12.34 23.80
N GLN A 602 16.52 12.43 22.79
CA GLN A 602 16.48 11.53 21.63
C GLN A 602 16.65 10.07 22.05
N ALA A 603 17.54 9.77 22.98
CA ALA A 603 17.74 8.41 23.48
C ALA A 603 16.54 7.90 24.29
N ALA A 604 15.82 8.77 25.01
CA ALA A 604 14.57 8.43 25.69
C ALA A 604 13.47 8.05 24.68
N GLU A 605 13.27 8.86 23.64
CA GLU A 605 12.32 8.58 22.55
C GLU A 605 12.64 7.28 21.82
N VAL A 606 13.91 7.07 21.46
CA VAL A 606 14.35 5.83 20.81
C VAL A 606 14.11 4.60 21.70
N ARG A 607 14.32 4.71 23.01
CA ARG A 607 14.03 3.62 23.96
C ARG A 607 12.54 3.33 24.06
N SER A 608 11.71 4.36 24.17
CA SER A 608 10.25 4.26 24.20
C SER A 608 9.74 3.57 22.93
N ALA A 609 10.14 4.06 21.75
CA ALA A 609 9.74 3.49 20.47
C ALA A 609 10.19 2.02 20.29
N LYS A 610 11.39 1.67 20.77
CA LYS A 610 11.86 0.27 20.78
C LYS A 610 11.01 -0.62 21.68
N GLN A 611 10.59 -0.11 22.84
CA GLN A 611 9.73 -0.87 23.75
C GLN A 611 8.36 -1.15 23.12
N THR A 612 7.74 -0.15 22.48
CA THR A 612 6.50 -0.33 21.72
C THR A 612 6.67 -1.35 20.60
N GLN A 613 7.71 -1.20 19.76
CA GLN A 613 7.96 -2.13 18.65
C GLN A 613 8.21 -3.57 19.13
N LYS A 614 8.82 -3.74 20.30
CA LYS A 614 9.05 -5.07 20.87
C LYS A 614 7.72 -5.75 21.24
N VAL A 615 6.76 -5.00 21.77
CA VAL A 615 5.40 -5.49 22.04
C VAL A 615 4.73 -5.86 20.73
N ASP A 616 4.78 -5.00 19.72
CA ASP A 616 4.19 -5.26 18.39
C ASP A 616 4.79 -6.52 17.74
N ASN A 617 6.12 -6.68 17.78
CA ASN A 617 6.81 -7.87 17.29
C ASN A 617 6.38 -9.13 18.06
N GLY A 618 6.14 -9.01 19.38
CA GLY A 618 5.62 -10.08 20.22
C GLY A 618 4.22 -10.52 19.81
N ILE A 619 3.32 -9.55 19.57
CA ILE A 619 1.95 -9.78 19.10
C ILE A 619 1.97 -10.44 17.72
N GLU A 620 2.79 -9.95 16.78
CA GLU A 620 2.92 -10.53 15.45
C GLU A 620 3.45 -11.98 15.52
N ALA A 621 4.44 -12.22 16.39
CA ALA A 621 4.99 -13.55 16.60
C ALA A 621 3.95 -14.51 17.19
N GLN A 622 3.17 -14.07 18.17
CA GLN A 622 2.07 -14.83 18.74
C GLN A 622 1.02 -15.16 17.68
N ARG A 623 0.60 -14.17 16.89
CA ARG A 623 -0.34 -14.38 15.78
C ARG A 623 0.14 -15.45 14.82
N HIS A 624 1.42 -15.43 14.44
CA HIS A 624 2.01 -16.44 13.56
C HIS A 624 2.07 -17.83 14.18
N VAL A 625 2.39 -17.93 15.48
CA VAL A 625 2.48 -19.21 16.18
C VAL A 625 1.11 -19.82 16.42
N LEU A 626 0.12 -19.00 16.77
CA LEU A 626 -1.26 -19.42 16.99
C LEU A 626 -1.98 -19.80 15.70
N ALA A 627 -1.52 -19.29 14.56
CA ALA A 627 -1.99 -19.72 13.24
C ALA A 627 -1.52 -21.14 12.87
N VAL A 628 -0.56 -21.73 13.59
CA VAL A 628 -0.09 -23.11 13.32
C VAL A 628 -0.81 -24.09 14.27
N PRO A 629 -1.49 -25.13 13.76
CA PRO A 629 -2.21 -26.11 14.57
C PRO A 629 -1.29 -26.89 15.52
N ALA A 630 -1.82 -27.31 16.67
CA ALA A 630 -1.08 -28.11 17.65
C ALA A 630 -0.53 -29.43 17.09
N GLY A 631 -1.27 -30.08 16.18
CA GLY A 631 -0.81 -31.30 15.50
C GLY A 631 0.43 -31.08 14.63
N GLU A 632 0.51 -29.92 13.97
CA GLU A 632 1.66 -29.54 13.14
C GLU A 632 2.89 -29.20 13.99
N TRP A 633 2.68 -28.59 15.17
CA TRP A 633 3.76 -28.46 16.16
C TRP A 633 4.28 -29.79 16.68
N ALA A 634 3.40 -30.80 16.85
CA ALA A 634 3.80 -32.15 17.27
C ALA A 634 4.61 -32.86 16.17
N ARG A 635 4.18 -32.74 14.91
CA ARG A 635 4.90 -33.26 13.74
C ARG A 635 6.29 -32.64 13.62
N LEU A 636 6.37 -31.32 13.75
CA LEU A 636 7.63 -30.58 13.75
C LEU A 636 8.57 -31.03 14.87
N HIS A 637 8.04 -31.21 16.08
CA HIS A 637 8.81 -31.66 17.24
C HIS A 637 9.40 -33.05 17.00
N GLN A 638 8.62 -33.99 16.50
CA GLN A 638 9.08 -35.34 16.18
C GLN A 638 10.18 -35.35 15.10
N ALA A 639 9.93 -34.66 13.98
CA ALA A 639 10.87 -34.60 12.86
C ALA A 639 12.23 -33.97 13.24
N LEU A 640 12.21 -32.98 14.13
CA LEU A 640 13.45 -32.33 14.58
C LEU A 640 14.18 -33.12 15.69
N ILE A 641 13.46 -33.93 16.49
CA ILE A 641 14.09 -34.88 17.43
C ILE A 641 14.84 -35.96 16.65
N GLU A 642 14.23 -36.54 15.62
CA GLU A 642 14.83 -37.61 14.81
C GLU A 642 16.12 -37.17 14.10
N LYS A 643 16.22 -35.88 13.78
CA LYS A 643 17.41 -35.26 13.20
C LYS A 643 18.42 -34.71 14.23
N GLU A 644 18.15 -34.84 15.53
CA GLU A 644 18.96 -34.29 16.62
C GLU A 644 19.16 -32.75 16.55
N LEU A 645 18.18 -32.01 16.04
CA LEU A 645 18.27 -30.57 15.77
C LEU A 645 17.66 -29.67 16.85
N LEU A 646 17.23 -30.24 17.98
CA LEU A 646 16.58 -29.52 19.08
C LEU A 646 17.44 -29.47 20.33
N THR A 647 17.54 -28.27 20.91
CA THR A 647 18.03 -28.12 22.28
C THR A 647 16.95 -28.53 23.30
N PRO A 648 17.32 -28.90 24.55
CA PRO A 648 16.35 -29.21 25.60
C PRO A 648 15.35 -28.08 25.87
N LYS A 649 15.82 -26.84 25.72
CA LYS A 649 14.99 -25.63 25.86
C LYS A 649 13.94 -25.55 24.75
N GLU A 650 14.33 -25.71 23.50
CA GLU A 650 13.42 -25.64 22.34
C GLU A 650 12.41 -26.78 22.35
N SER A 651 12.85 -27.99 22.71
CA SER A 651 11.97 -29.14 22.90
C SER A 651 10.90 -28.88 23.97
N GLY A 652 11.28 -28.24 25.09
CA GLY A 652 10.33 -27.80 26.11
C GLY A 652 9.33 -26.74 25.62
N VAL A 653 9.76 -25.82 24.75
CA VAL A 653 8.89 -24.79 24.18
C VAL A 653 7.94 -25.35 23.12
N LEU A 654 8.40 -26.26 22.27
CA LEU A 654 7.54 -26.97 21.29
C LEU A 654 6.43 -27.76 21.96
N ARG A 655 6.72 -28.44 23.08
CA ARG A 655 5.70 -29.14 23.88
C ARG A 655 4.59 -28.23 24.40
N ILE A 656 4.87 -26.93 24.59
CA ILE A 656 3.85 -25.95 24.96
C ILE A 656 3.00 -25.59 23.73
N ALA A 657 3.62 -25.40 22.56
CA ALA A 657 2.90 -25.13 21.31
C ALA A 657 1.98 -26.30 20.88
N MET A 658 2.38 -27.54 21.16
CA MET A 658 1.56 -28.75 20.98
C MET A 658 0.29 -28.80 21.84
N GLN A 659 0.14 -27.88 22.80
CA GLN A 659 -1.02 -27.81 23.70
C GLN A 659 -1.96 -26.65 23.35
N ILE A 660 -1.75 -25.96 22.23
CA ILE A 660 -2.67 -24.93 21.74
C ILE A 660 -4.03 -25.59 21.40
N PRO A 661 -5.18 -25.02 21.80
CA PRO A 661 -5.36 -23.73 22.46
C PRO A 661 -5.35 -23.77 24.01
N ALA A 662 -5.28 -24.95 24.63
CA ALA A 662 -5.35 -25.12 26.09
C ALA A 662 -4.21 -24.43 26.86
N LYS A 663 -3.02 -24.33 26.24
CA LYS A 663 -1.88 -23.58 26.78
C LYS A 663 -1.25 -22.71 25.70
N LEU A 664 -1.16 -21.42 25.97
CA LEU A 664 -0.60 -20.46 25.02
C LEU A 664 0.88 -20.19 25.32
N PRO A 665 1.76 -20.22 24.31
CA PRO A 665 3.15 -19.81 24.49
C PRO A 665 3.25 -18.30 24.77
N THR A 666 4.15 -17.94 25.68
CA THR A 666 4.53 -16.54 25.95
C THR A 666 5.19 -15.91 24.72
N GLU A 667 5.27 -14.58 24.64
CA GLU A 667 5.96 -13.88 23.54
C GLU A 667 7.39 -14.39 23.31
N LYS A 668 8.16 -14.59 24.39
CA LYS A 668 9.53 -15.15 24.32
C LYS A 668 9.55 -16.57 23.78
N GLN A 669 8.54 -17.37 24.09
CA GLN A 669 8.40 -18.73 23.56
C GLN A 669 8.01 -18.69 22.09
N CYS A 670 7.14 -17.76 21.67
CA CYS A 670 6.77 -17.58 20.27
C CYS A 670 7.97 -17.22 19.40
N ALA A 671 8.85 -16.33 19.87
CA ALA A 671 10.09 -16.00 19.16
C ALA A 671 10.98 -17.25 18.94
N ILE A 672 11.12 -18.11 19.96
CA ILE A 672 11.87 -19.37 19.85
C ILE A 672 11.20 -20.32 18.85
N LEU A 673 9.87 -20.43 18.86
CA LEU A 673 9.11 -21.28 17.93
C LEU A 673 9.27 -20.82 16.48
N LEU A 674 9.32 -19.51 16.22
CA LEU A 674 9.57 -18.98 14.89
C LEU A 674 10.99 -19.25 14.38
N ASP A 675 12.00 -19.18 15.26
CA ASP A 675 13.38 -19.56 14.91
C ASP A 675 13.46 -21.06 14.57
N VAL A 676 12.85 -21.90 15.40
CA VAL A 676 12.74 -23.34 15.16
C VAL A 676 12.04 -23.64 13.83
N LEU A 677 10.95 -22.94 13.50
CA LEU A 677 10.28 -23.04 12.19
C LEU A 677 11.21 -22.63 11.04
N GLY A 678 11.98 -21.56 11.22
CA GLY A 678 12.97 -21.11 10.22
C GLY A 678 14.03 -22.18 9.96
N ARG A 679 14.59 -22.76 11.02
CA ARG A 679 15.59 -23.84 10.93
C ARG A 679 15.01 -25.11 10.32
N ALA A 680 13.82 -25.52 10.76
CA ALA A 680 13.12 -26.67 10.19
C ALA A 680 12.89 -26.52 8.68
N ARG A 681 12.51 -25.32 8.22
CA ARG A 681 12.33 -25.01 6.79
C ARG A 681 13.62 -25.02 5.97
N ALA A 682 14.76 -24.73 6.59
CA ALA A 682 16.07 -24.87 5.94
C ALA A 682 16.44 -26.35 5.75
N GLU A 683 15.99 -27.20 6.67
CA GLU A 683 16.20 -28.66 6.68
C GLU A 683 15.14 -29.45 5.90
N GLY A 684 14.29 -28.75 5.13
CA GLY A 684 13.24 -29.33 4.30
C GLY A 684 11.99 -29.79 5.05
N ILE A 685 11.87 -29.50 6.35
CA ILE A 685 10.68 -29.83 7.15
C ILE A 685 9.66 -28.70 6.99
N VAL A 686 8.56 -28.99 6.30
CA VAL A 686 7.46 -28.05 6.09
C VAL A 686 6.46 -28.20 7.23
N VAL A 687 5.88 -27.09 7.68
CA VAL A 687 4.82 -27.07 8.70
C VAL A 687 3.60 -26.45 8.05
N GLU A 688 2.51 -27.20 8.02
CA GLU A 688 1.23 -26.75 7.48
C GLU A 688 0.63 -25.72 8.45
N ARG A 689 0.08 -24.64 7.91
CA ARG A 689 -0.57 -23.58 8.67
C ARG A 689 -2.07 -23.79 8.66
#